data_AF-A0A954J2P0-F1
#
_entry.id   AF-A0A954J2P0-F1
#
_cell.length_a   1.000
_cell.length_b   1.000
_cell.length_c   1.000
_cell.angle_alpha   90.00
_cell.angle_beta   90.00
_cell.angle_gamma   90.00
#
_symmetry.space_group_name_H-M   'P 1'
#
loop_
_entity.id
_entity.type
_entity.pdbx_description
1 polymer ?
#
loop_
_entity_poly.entity_id
_entity_poly.type
_entity_poly.pdbx_seq_one_letter_code
_entity_poly.pdbx_strand_id
1 'polypeptide(L)'
;MSEGTKTLHREPAAPAEPPRPDASTSSAQPKHYRWGFLSASLVILGLMVLGEAVGRQSESARRMLADADSMDWRGWSSLIVGGLFLVCSLGLAVLQWRAVRHFFLSIKVGTSMVAIATVGVMAGVLVPQIDGFEDPEMRVTSENYEEQYKAFAYAEAYFLYHVTHLYGFGGPIEEAKQPPGGWEGLSQRLEEFGRKYGREEQKNREKEMHAAFANRAKMPYISGGKALQEVETEDGTEFQEVYVKGFVNEHEDFLRAFFDVSTTLNLNRAYKSYWFKSLMVLIAVAVGLNFLRMPVRKMFTIEKAGFAVVHLGILVMLIGGGISNHYTDRGILHLDLREAPKNTYWRHYDRSKLSKMPFWVGLDLFDRQDWRQIQVLYRGADFQSRPPEYTLWPGRKIELDYREDENGQLKPRVVLEVLGLYDHARQGEMKIREARPGESGEGPVAELLVPDVAAIMQAQAEGRRPETMEAFHRTAYLAPEHPGAALLYGPDWTYRLKGLFTDEESSIEELFPQEDRIGTLSLQMKTAGDVQAHRVPIRLGQVVDAPGGFQIEAVEATANYQQDQKTGGEIRDARPLAQQPPFAPGVWLNITPPGGGEVERRLVLEHVDAVTHGKQQDYDYPELVVDFEWEYWQSAGPPRYVLHWGPNREPVLIDEAGDRNAVIDGEVLPMSADVLPIRVRDIYRDSKFESQVQFLESRVGEDGFDASFYSDDAPGLELKISIDKGPDGVVEEVRKLAATPGGLVNVYRAPDDTFDILFYENDRTMPFEWRSVLSIYEEDPSGAWTVFSGKTGRPIGALTEQQAQTFERRFGRDAVSLNDDRDGDGERDWAGPLRLVDRGSERDREIRVNDYFTHGGFRFFQTNAIPEIPTYSGIGVVYDPGIEPVLFGMYTIILGTVIAYIVRPIVQSRRERRKAA
;
A
#
# COMPACT_ATOMS: atom_id res chain seq x y z
N MET A 1 42.16 60.15 -15.59
CA MET A 1 42.78 60.72 -16.83
C MET A 1 41.99 60.22 -18.04
N SER A 2 42.07 60.95 -19.14
CA SER A 2 41.28 60.82 -20.39
C SER A 2 39.77 61.05 -20.26
N GLU A 3 39.34 62.27 -20.55
CA GLU A 3 37.95 62.60 -20.87
C GLU A 3 37.63 62.25 -22.34
N GLY A 4 36.42 61.77 -22.61
CA GLY A 4 35.96 61.40 -23.96
C GLY A 4 34.88 62.36 -24.49
N THR A 5 35.15 63.00 -25.61
CA THR A 5 34.35 64.10 -26.18
C THR A 5 33.03 63.62 -26.79
N LYS A 6 31.90 64.26 -26.46
CA LYS A 6 30.62 64.09 -27.18
C LYS A 6 30.46 65.14 -28.28
N THR A 7 30.48 64.70 -29.54
CA THR A 7 30.20 65.53 -30.72
C THR A 7 28.70 65.78 -30.89
N LEU A 8 28.30 67.06 -30.91
CA LEU A 8 26.96 67.50 -31.27
C LEU A 8 26.79 67.50 -32.80
N HIS A 9 26.03 66.53 -33.33
CA HIS A 9 25.55 66.63 -34.72
C HIS A 9 24.32 67.56 -34.79
N ARG A 10 24.41 68.56 -35.67
CA ARG A 10 23.36 69.52 -35.98
C ARG A 10 22.57 69.00 -37.16
N GLU A 11 21.29 68.68 -37.00
CA GLU A 11 20.40 68.38 -38.14
C GLU A 11 20.07 69.67 -38.92
N PRO A 12 19.91 69.59 -40.27
CA PRO A 12 19.52 70.73 -41.08
C PRO A 12 18.02 71.03 -40.95
N ALA A 13 17.66 72.32 -41.00
CA ALA A 13 16.27 72.75 -40.96
C ALA A 13 15.49 72.28 -42.20
N ALA A 14 14.33 71.66 -41.98
CA ALA A 14 13.41 71.31 -43.05
C ALA A 14 12.72 72.56 -43.65
N PRO A 15 12.42 72.58 -44.97
CA PRO A 15 11.72 73.68 -45.61
C PRO A 15 10.25 73.76 -45.16
N ALA A 16 9.69 74.98 -45.16
CA ALA A 16 8.32 75.23 -44.74
C ALA A 16 7.28 74.55 -45.67
N GLU A 17 6.35 73.80 -45.08
CA GLU A 17 5.16 73.28 -45.78
C GLU A 17 4.22 74.43 -46.19
N PRO A 18 3.58 74.36 -47.37
CA PRO A 18 2.53 75.32 -47.77
C PRO A 18 1.26 75.17 -46.92
N PRO A 19 0.42 76.21 -46.81
CA PRO A 19 -0.80 76.18 -46.02
C PRO A 19 -1.77 75.11 -46.54
N ARG A 20 -2.22 74.22 -45.64
CA ARG A 20 -3.21 73.18 -45.97
C ARG A 20 -4.61 73.79 -46.10
N PRO A 21 -5.43 73.33 -47.08
CA PRO A 21 -6.78 73.83 -47.28
C PRO A 21 -7.74 73.45 -46.15
N ASP A 22 -8.88 74.13 -46.12
CA ASP A 22 -9.79 74.22 -44.99
C ASP A 22 -10.27 72.89 -44.38
N ALA A 23 -10.55 72.96 -43.08
CA ALA A 23 -11.06 71.87 -42.27
C ALA A 23 -12.48 71.47 -42.69
N SER A 24 -12.59 70.60 -43.69
CA SER A 24 -13.80 69.81 -43.89
C SER A 24 -14.08 68.99 -42.62
N THR A 25 -15.35 68.92 -42.24
CA THR A 25 -15.84 68.24 -41.04
C THR A 25 -15.66 66.73 -41.15
N SER A 26 -14.43 66.27 -40.90
CA SER A 26 -14.09 64.86 -40.70
C SER A 26 -14.98 64.29 -39.60
N SER A 27 -16.02 63.55 -39.99
CA SER A 27 -16.84 62.77 -39.07
C SER A 27 -15.92 61.90 -38.23
N ALA A 28 -15.85 62.19 -36.93
CA ALA A 28 -14.88 61.57 -36.05
C ALA A 28 -15.13 60.06 -36.04
N GLN A 29 -14.27 59.30 -36.74
CA GLN A 29 -14.41 57.85 -36.76
C GLN A 29 -14.39 57.35 -35.32
N PRO A 30 -15.37 56.53 -34.89
CA PRO A 30 -15.47 56.11 -33.51
C PRO A 30 -14.17 55.40 -33.14
N LYS A 31 -13.42 56.00 -32.20
CA LYS A 31 -12.12 55.47 -31.76
C LYS A 31 -12.34 54.05 -31.24
N HIS A 32 -11.92 53.05 -32.02
CA HIS A 32 -12.02 51.65 -31.62
C HIS A 32 -11.39 51.47 -30.25
N TYR A 33 -12.21 51.06 -29.27
CA TYR A 33 -11.77 50.89 -27.90
C TYR A 33 -10.65 49.85 -27.84
N ARG A 34 -9.46 50.30 -27.41
CA ARG A 34 -8.29 49.44 -27.26
C ARG A 34 -8.26 48.91 -25.83
N TRP A 35 -8.57 47.64 -25.67
CA TRP A 35 -8.42 46.94 -24.39
C TRP A 35 -7.03 47.17 -23.77
N GLY A 36 -6.98 47.44 -22.48
CA GLY A 36 -5.76 47.34 -21.66
C GLY A 36 -5.61 45.93 -21.12
N PHE A 37 -4.47 45.60 -20.51
CA PHE A 37 -4.35 44.34 -19.77
C PHE A 37 -5.29 44.34 -18.56
N LEU A 38 -5.33 45.42 -17.78
CA LEU A 38 -6.23 45.56 -16.63
C LEU A 38 -7.71 45.43 -17.03
N SER A 39 -8.19 46.15 -18.06
CA SER A 39 -9.59 46.05 -18.47
C SER A 39 -9.93 44.71 -19.14
N ALA A 40 -8.97 44.03 -19.78
CA ALA A 40 -9.16 42.65 -20.21
C ALA A 40 -9.31 41.69 -19.02
N SER A 41 -8.39 41.76 -18.06
CA SER A 41 -8.40 40.90 -16.87
C SER A 41 -9.66 41.10 -16.01
N LEU A 42 -10.12 42.35 -15.80
CA LEU A 42 -11.36 42.62 -15.08
C LEU A 42 -12.60 42.01 -15.76
N VAL A 43 -12.67 42.04 -17.10
CA VAL A 43 -13.76 41.38 -17.85
C VAL A 43 -13.66 39.85 -17.74
N ILE A 44 -12.46 39.28 -17.83
CA ILE A 44 -12.25 37.82 -17.66
C ILE A 44 -12.68 37.38 -16.26
N LEU A 45 -12.25 38.08 -15.21
CA LEU A 45 -12.64 37.80 -13.82
C LEU A 45 -14.15 37.94 -13.61
N GLY A 46 -14.78 38.97 -14.18
CA GLY A 46 -16.24 39.13 -14.14
C GLY A 46 -16.99 37.97 -14.82
N LEU A 47 -16.46 37.45 -15.94
CA LEU A 47 -17.02 36.28 -16.62
C LEU A 47 -16.78 34.97 -15.83
N MET A 48 -15.65 34.84 -15.12
CA MET A 48 -15.38 33.71 -14.22
C MET A 48 -16.35 33.69 -13.03
N VAL A 49 -16.59 34.84 -12.39
CA VAL A 49 -17.57 34.98 -11.29
C VAL A 49 -19.00 34.71 -11.78
N LEU A 50 -19.36 35.22 -12.96
CA LEU A 50 -20.66 34.92 -13.57
C LEU A 50 -20.81 33.42 -13.87
N GLY A 51 -19.75 32.79 -14.37
CA GLY A 51 -19.69 31.35 -14.61
C GLY A 51 -19.86 30.52 -13.34
N GLU A 52 -19.30 30.96 -12.22
CA GLU A 52 -19.51 30.33 -10.91
C GLU A 52 -20.97 30.42 -10.45
N ALA A 53 -21.58 31.61 -10.56
CA ALA A 53 -22.98 31.81 -10.19
C ALA A 53 -23.94 30.96 -11.05
N VAL A 54 -23.75 30.98 -12.39
CA VAL A 54 -24.51 30.16 -13.34
C VAL A 54 -24.31 28.66 -13.07
N GLY A 55 -23.07 28.24 -12.80
CA GLY A 55 -22.73 26.86 -12.47
C GLY A 55 -23.47 26.35 -11.24
N ARG A 56 -23.36 27.06 -10.11
CA ARG A 56 -24.09 26.74 -8.86
C ARG A 56 -25.61 26.71 -9.07
N GLN A 57 -26.17 27.68 -9.80
CA GLN A 57 -27.60 27.70 -10.11
C GLN A 57 -28.03 26.51 -10.99
N SER A 58 -27.21 26.13 -11.98
CA SER A 58 -27.49 24.98 -12.86
C SER A 58 -27.44 23.64 -12.13
N GLU A 59 -26.57 23.50 -11.13
CA GLU A 59 -26.46 22.30 -10.31
C GLU A 59 -27.63 22.17 -9.33
N SER A 60 -28.01 23.27 -8.67
CA SER A 60 -29.22 23.32 -7.83
C SER A 60 -30.45 22.93 -8.65
N ALA A 61 -30.57 23.45 -9.88
CA ALA A 61 -31.64 23.11 -10.79
C ALA A 61 -31.63 21.63 -11.21
N ARG A 62 -30.44 21.02 -11.43
CA ARG A 62 -30.33 19.59 -11.74
C ARG A 62 -30.76 18.70 -10.57
N ARG A 63 -30.35 19.04 -9.33
CA ARG A 63 -30.78 18.31 -8.13
C ARG A 63 -32.31 18.39 -7.96
N MET A 64 -32.89 19.58 -8.10
CA MET A 64 -34.36 19.78 -8.07
C MET A 64 -35.11 19.04 -9.18
N LEU A 65 -34.51 18.87 -10.36
CA LEU A 65 -35.10 18.11 -11.47
C LEU A 65 -34.95 16.58 -11.31
N ALA A 66 -33.95 16.12 -10.54
CA ALA A 66 -33.82 14.72 -10.17
C ALA A 66 -34.89 14.34 -9.12
N ASP A 67 -35.07 15.16 -8.09
CA ASP A 67 -36.15 15.05 -7.10
C ASP A 67 -37.45 15.73 -7.58
N ALA A 68 -37.92 15.37 -8.78
CA ALA A 68 -39.05 16.02 -9.45
C ALA A 68 -40.34 16.09 -8.59
N ASP A 69 -40.56 15.09 -7.71
CA ASP A 69 -41.71 15.03 -6.80
C ASP A 69 -41.63 16.03 -5.63
N SER A 70 -40.46 16.64 -5.37
CA SER A 70 -40.24 17.62 -4.29
C SER A 70 -40.35 19.09 -4.74
N MET A 71 -40.54 19.33 -6.04
CA MET A 71 -40.19 20.59 -6.69
C MET A 71 -41.21 21.73 -6.45
N ASP A 72 -40.91 22.60 -5.48
CA ASP A 72 -41.75 23.75 -5.12
C ASP A 72 -41.70 24.91 -6.15
N TRP A 73 -42.55 25.93 -5.92
CA TRP A 73 -42.60 27.14 -6.76
C TRP A 73 -41.29 27.97 -6.74
N ARG A 74 -40.48 27.88 -5.69
CA ARG A 74 -39.17 28.55 -5.62
C ARG A 74 -38.16 27.89 -6.54
N GLY A 75 -38.19 26.56 -6.65
CA GLY A 75 -37.43 25.79 -7.64
C GLY A 75 -37.81 26.21 -9.07
N TRP A 76 -39.10 26.19 -9.40
CA TRP A 76 -39.61 26.60 -10.73
C TRP A 76 -39.24 28.04 -11.10
N SER A 77 -39.46 29.00 -10.20
CA SER A 77 -39.14 30.41 -10.47
C SER A 77 -37.62 30.65 -10.61
N SER A 78 -36.78 29.95 -9.83
CA SER A 78 -35.32 30.03 -9.96
C SER A 78 -34.81 29.49 -11.30
N LEU A 79 -35.42 28.41 -11.80
CA LEU A 79 -35.15 27.84 -13.12
C LEU A 79 -35.56 28.78 -14.26
N ILE A 80 -36.76 29.34 -14.19
CA ILE A 80 -37.29 30.27 -15.20
C ILE A 80 -36.44 31.54 -15.26
N VAL A 81 -36.11 32.15 -14.12
CA VAL A 81 -35.30 33.39 -14.08
C VAL A 81 -33.87 33.13 -14.56
N GLY A 82 -33.23 32.02 -14.15
CA GLY A 82 -31.90 31.64 -14.62
C GLY A 82 -31.87 31.35 -16.13
N GLY A 83 -32.85 30.60 -16.63
CA GLY A 83 -33.00 30.32 -18.06
C GLY A 83 -33.22 31.59 -18.89
N LEU A 84 -34.11 32.49 -18.44
CA LEU A 84 -34.36 33.77 -19.12
C LEU A 84 -33.11 34.66 -19.13
N PHE A 85 -32.38 34.75 -18.00
CA PHE A 85 -31.13 35.49 -17.92
C PHE A 85 -30.06 34.95 -18.89
N LEU A 86 -29.93 33.63 -19.01
CA LEU A 86 -29.02 32.99 -19.97
C LEU A 86 -29.42 33.29 -21.41
N VAL A 87 -30.71 33.17 -21.76
CA VAL A 87 -31.22 33.49 -23.11
C VAL A 87 -30.99 34.96 -23.46
N CYS A 88 -31.26 35.89 -22.53
CA CYS A 88 -31.00 37.32 -22.73
C CYS A 88 -29.50 37.63 -22.87
N SER A 89 -28.64 36.98 -22.07
CA SER A 89 -27.18 37.14 -22.13
C SER A 89 -26.61 36.60 -23.45
N LEU A 90 -27.09 35.45 -23.91
CA LEU A 90 -26.73 34.87 -25.21
C LEU A 90 -27.21 35.77 -26.37
N GLY A 91 -28.45 36.26 -26.29
CA GLY A 91 -29.00 37.21 -27.26
C GLY A 91 -28.19 38.50 -27.34
N LEU A 92 -27.79 39.08 -26.20
CA LEU A 92 -26.90 40.24 -26.14
C LEU A 92 -25.53 39.93 -26.76
N ALA A 93 -24.93 38.78 -26.45
CA ALA A 93 -23.64 38.35 -26.99
C ALA A 93 -23.68 38.15 -28.51
N VAL A 94 -24.79 37.65 -29.07
CA VAL A 94 -25.03 37.53 -30.51
C VAL A 94 -25.22 38.91 -31.15
N LEU A 95 -26.03 39.79 -30.57
CA LEU A 95 -26.22 41.17 -31.04
C LEU A 95 -24.90 41.96 -31.01
N GLN A 96 -24.05 41.73 -30.01
CA GLN A 96 -22.73 42.34 -29.84
C GLN A 96 -21.58 41.47 -30.38
N TRP A 97 -21.86 40.49 -31.25
CA TRP A 97 -20.88 39.49 -31.70
C TRP A 97 -19.59 40.10 -32.27
N ARG A 98 -19.69 41.26 -32.94
CA ARG A 98 -18.49 41.98 -33.43
C ARG A 98 -17.58 42.43 -32.28
N ALA A 99 -18.14 42.99 -31.21
CA ALA A 99 -17.38 43.42 -30.03
C ALA A 99 -16.80 42.22 -29.28
N VAL A 100 -17.60 41.17 -29.05
CA VAL A 100 -17.18 39.90 -28.43
C VAL A 100 -16.01 39.28 -29.22
N ARG A 101 -16.14 39.18 -30.55
CA ARG A 101 -15.07 38.67 -31.43
C ARG A 101 -13.83 39.56 -31.39
N HIS A 102 -13.97 40.88 -31.33
CA HIS A 102 -12.82 41.80 -31.19
C HIS A 102 -12.11 41.68 -29.84
N PHE A 103 -12.84 41.36 -28.76
CA PHE A 103 -12.28 41.07 -27.44
C PHE A 103 -11.42 39.80 -27.50
N PHE A 104 -11.99 38.65 -27.88
CA PHE A 104 -11.26 37.37 -27.93
C PHE A 104 -10.10 37.32 -28.95
N LEU A 105 -10.15 38.13 -30.02
CA LEU A 105 -9.05 38.27 -30.99
C LEU A 105 -7.95 39.28 -30.55
N SER A 106 -8.03 39.84 -29.35
CA SER A 106 -7.02 40.75 -28.80
C SER A 106 -5.89 39.95 -28.14
N ILE A 107 -4.64 40.23 -28.55
CA ILE A 107 -3.44 39.62 -27.95
C ILE A 107 -3.43 39.82 -26.42
N LYS A 108 -3.80 41.02 -25.94
CA LYS A 108 -3.84 41.33 -24.51
C LYS A 108 -4.84 40.47 -23.74
N VAL A 109 -5.98 40.18 -24.35
CA VAL A 109 -7.04 39.34 -23.77
C VAL A 109 -6.58 37.88 -23.69
N GLY A 110 -5.93 37.37 -24.73
CA GLY A 110 -5.28 36.06 -24.71
C GLY A 110 -4.18 35.96 -23.64
N THR A 111 -3.29 36.96 -23.54
CA THR A 111 -2.24 37.01 -22.51
C THR A 111 -2.82 37.08 -21.09
N SER A 112 -3.85 37.92 -20.86
CA SER A 112 -4.54 37.99 -19.59
C SER A 112 -5.18 36.65 -19.21
N MET A 113 -5.81 35.93 -20.15
CA MET A 113 -6.36 34.59 -19.88
C MET A 113 -5.29 33.58 -19.49
N VAL A 114 -4.16 33.53 -20.19
CA VAL A 114 -3.05 32.62 -19.83
C VAL A 114 -2.49 32.97 -18.45
N ALA A 115 -2.26 34.26 -18.15
CA ALA A 115 -1.76 34.67 -16.84
C ALA A 115 -2.74 34.32 -15.69
N ILE A 116 -4.05 34.56 -15.88
CA ILE A 116 -5.08 34.20 -14.90
C ILE A 116 -5.18 32.67 -14.75
N ALA A 117 -5.03 31.90 -15.82
CA ALA A 117 -5.01 30.44 -15.75
C ALA A 117 -3.78 29.92 -15.01
N THR A 118 -2.59 30.51 -15.23
CA THR A 118 -1.39 30.20 -14.46
C THR A 118 -1.59 30.47 -12.97
N VAL A 119 -2.18 31.61 -12.60
CA VAL A 119 -2.52 31.92 -11.19
C VAL A 119 -3.57 30.95 -10.64
N GLY A 120 -4.56 30.55 -11.43
CA GLY A 120 -5.57 29.57 -11.03
C GLY A 120 -4.99 28.16 -10.79
N VAL A 121 -4.03 27.73 -11.61
CA VAL A 121 -3.28 26.47 -11.41
C VAL A 121 -2.37 26.59 -10.19
N MET A 122 -1.64 27.71 -10.03
CA MET A 122 -0.84 27.95 -8.82
C MET A 122 -1.69 27.90 -7.55
N ALA A 123 -2.88 28.52 -7.55
CA ALA A 123 -3.81 28.42 -6.43
C ALA A 123 -4.29 26.98 -6.20
N GLY A 124 -4.60 26.22 -7.26
CA GLY A 124 -5.00 24.80 -7.14
C GLY A 124 -3.87 23.83 -6.78
N VAL A 125 -2.61 24.28 -6.73
CA VAL A 125 -1.45 23.51 -6.23
C VAL A 125 -1.06 23.95 -4.83
N LEU A 126 -1.09 25.26 -4.54
CA LEU A 126 -0.70 25.82 -3.25
C LEU A 126 -1.79 25.64 -2.18
N VAL A 127 -3.07 25.71 -2.55
CA VAL A 127 -4.19 25.51 -1.64
C VAL A 127 -4.50 24.00 -1.58
N PRO A 128 -4.39 23.34 -0.41
CA PRO A 128 -4.77 21.94 -0.26
C PRO A 128 -6.17 21.66 -0.84
N GLN A 129 -6.28 20.62 -1.66
CA GLN A 129 -7.57 20.19 -2.20
C GLN A 129 -8.26 19.28 -1.18
N ILE A 130 -9.58 19.40 -1.03
CA ILE A 130 -10.36 18.63 -0.05
C ILE A 130 -10.22 17.10 -0.21
N ASP A 131 -10.29 16.36 0.89
CA ASP A 131 -10.30 14.91 0.81
C ASP A 131 -11.55 14.38 0.12
N GLY A 132 -11.40 13.27 -0.61
CA GLY A 132 -12.45 12.78 -1.49
C GLY A 132 -12.87 13.79 -2.57
N PHE A 133 -12.02 14.77 -2.93
CA PHE A 133 -12.26 15.68 -4.09
C PHE A 133 -12.56 14.92 -5.39
N GLU A 134 -12.35 13.61 -5.43
CA GLU A 134 -12.73 12.73 -6.53
C GLU A 134 -14.23 12.74 -6.83
N ASP A 135 -15.06 12.81 -5.78
CA ASP A 135 -16.51 12.94 -5.87
C ASP A 135 -16.89 14.38 -6.28
N PRO A 136 -17.68 14.61 -7.35
CA PRO A 136 -18.17 15.94 -7.70
C PRO A 136 -19.20 16.52 -6.71
N GLU A 137 -19.82 15.69 -5.88
CA GLU A 137 -20.87 16.06 -4.93
C GLU A 137 -20.32 16.54 -3.59
N MET A 138 -19.17 15.98 -3.17
CA MET A 138 -18.46 16.34 -1.94
C MET A 138 -18.14 17.85 -1.89
N ARG A 139 -18.46 18.44 -0.74
CA ARG A 139 -18.21 19.85 -0.39
C ARG A 139 -17.88 19.91 1.08
N VAL A 140 -17.24 21.00 1.48
CA VAL A 140 -17.29 21.47 2.86
C VAL A 140 -18.75 21.84 3.17
N THR A 141 -19.40 21.04 4.01
CA THR A 141 -20.71 21.29 4.62
C THR A 141 -20.51 21.70 6.07
N SER A 142 -21.58 22.02 6.80
CA SER A 142 -21.49 22.21 8.26
C SER A 142 -21.17 20.93 9.03
N GLU A 143 -21.33 19.76 8.42
CA GLU A 143 -21.17 18.44 9.06
C GLU A 143 -19.70 17.97 8.99
N ASN A 144 -19.04 18.16 7.84
CA ASN A 144 -17.62 17.81 7.66
C ASN A 144 -16.67 19.02 7.72
N TYR A 145 -17.17 20.21 8.10
CA TYR A 145 -16.36 21.45 8.13
C TYR A 145 -15.06 21.25 8.91
N GLU A 146 -15.15 20.72 10.13
CA GLU A 146 -14.04 20.68 11.07
C GLU A 146 -12.98 19.64 10.69
N GLU A 147 -13.40 18.53 10.08
CA GLU A 147 -12.53 17.51 9.50
C GLU A 147 -11.73 18.08 8.31
N GLN A 148 -12.44 18.67 7.35
CA GLN A 148 -11.83 19.28 6.16
C GLN A 148 -10.98 20.51 6.51
N TYR A 149 -11.36 21.26 7.55
CA TYR A 149 -10.56 22.34 8.11
C TYR A 149 -9.25 21.82 8.71
N LYS A 150 -9.28 20.74 9.51
CA LYS A 150 -8.07 20.16 10.10
C LYS A 150 -7.08 19.67 9.04
N ALA A 151 -7.56 18.91 8.05
CA ALA A 151 -6.73 18.44 6.93
C ALA A 151 -6.10 19.62 6.16
N PHE A 152 -6.90 20.65 5.85
CA PHE A 152 -6.44 21.87 5.20
C PHE A 152 -5.41 22.65 6.04
N ALA A 153 -5.74 22.91 7.31
CA ALA A 153 -4.91 23.68 8.22
C ALA A 153 -3.56 22.99 8.43
N TYR A 154 -3.57 21.66 8.56
CA TYR A 154 -2.36 20.86 8.65
C TYR A 154 -1.48 21.00 7.40
N ALA A 155 -2.03 20.75 6.20
CA ALA A 155 -1.27 20.80 4.96
C ALA A 155 -0.75 22.21 4.61
N GLU A 156 -1.56 23.25 4.84
CA GLU A 156 -1.16 24.64 4.64
C GLU A 156 -0.12 25.08 5.68
N ALA A 157 -0.31 24.74 6.95
CA ALA A 157 0.69 25.01 8.00
C ALA A 157 1.99 24.26 7.74
N TYR A 158 1.95 23.00 7.25
CA TYR A 158 3.14 22.27 6.84
C TYR A 158 3.91 23.03 5.75
N PHE A 159 3.21 23.49 4.70
CA PHE A 159 3.81 24.27 3.63
C PHE A 159 4.39 25.61 4.14
N LEU A 160 3.58 26.42 4.85
CA LEU A 160 3.99 27.72 5.37
C LEU A 160 5.12 27.61 6.39
N TYR A 161 5.07 26.60 7.27
CA TYR A 161 6.15 26.29 8.21
C TYR A 161 7.44 26.05 7.43
N HIS A 162 7.49 25.09 6.50
CA HIS A 162 8.73 24.79 5.75
C HIS A 162 9.24 25.93 4.85
N VAL A 163 8.35 26.80 4.35
CA VAL A 163 8.75 28.00 3.59
C VAL A 163 9.35 29.09 4.49
N THR A 164 8.88 29.22 5.74
CA THR A 164 9.35 30.23 6.70
C THR A 164 10.50 29.74 7.58
N HIS A 165 10.54 28.44 7.85
CA HIS A 165 11.49 27.73 8.69
C HIS A 165 12.45 26.92 7.81
N LEU A 166 13.51 27.59 7.35
CA LEU A 166 14.62 27.07 6.51
C LEU A 166 15.38 25.84 7.08
N TYR A 167 14.96 25.28 8.20
CA TYR A 167 15.58 24.16 8.91
C TYR A 167 15.60 22.84 8.11
N GLY A 168 14.79 22.72 7.06
CA GLY A 168 14.91 21.63 6.07
C GLY A 168 16.26 21.55 5.33
N PHE A 169 17.13 22.55 5.48
CA PHE A 169 18.51 22.55 4.98
C PHE A 169 19.60 22.39 6.06
N GLY A 170 19.25 21.90 7.27
CA GLY A 170 20.22 21.42 8.27
C GLY A 170 20.70 22.46 9.27
N GLY A 171 19.83 22.86 10.21
CA GLY A 171 20.23 23.59 11.42
C GLY A 171 20.86 22.68 12.50
N PRO A 172 21.70 23.21 13.40
CA PRO A 172 22.43 22.40 14.40
C PRO A 172 21.51 21.87 15.51
N ILE A 173 21.67 20.59 15.86
CA ILE A 173 20.85 19.85 16.83
C ILE A 173 21.51 19.88 18.24
N GLU A 174 22.18 20.98 18.61
CA GLU A 174 23.07 21.01 19.79
C GLU A 174 22.36 21.10 21.15
N GLU A 175 21.07 21.46 21.19
CA GLU A 175 20.31 21.65 22.45
C GLU A 175 19.37 20.50 22.81
N ALA A 176 19.55 19.31 22.20
CA ALA A 176 18.76 18.15 22.55
C ALA A 176 19.11 17.63 23.96
N LYS A 177 18.22 17.87 24.95
CA LYS A 177 18.37 17.39 26.33
C LYS A 177 18.74 15.91 26.39
N GLN A 178 19.84 15.61 27.07
CA GLN A 178 20.41 14.27 27.14
C GLN A 178 19.47 13.28 27.85
N PRO A 179 19.46 11.99 27.45
CA PRO A 179 18.69 10.96 28.15
C PRO A 179 19.15 10.79 29.60
N PRO A 180 18.26 10.37 30.53
CA PRO A 180 18.63 10.11 31.92
C PRO A 180 19.65 8.97 32.00
N GLY A 181 20.88 9.30 32.42
CA GLY A 181 22.06 8.41 32.34
C GLY A 181 23.16 8.94 31.41
N GLY A 182 22.87 9.96 30.60
CA GLY A 182 23.78 10.56 29.63
C GLY A 182 23.92 9.74 28.34
N TRP A 183 24.32 10.40 27.27
CA TRP A 183 24.59 9.72 25.98
C TRP A 183 25.71 8.69 26.07
N GLU A 184 26.63 8.82 27.04
CA GLU A 184 27.83 7.98 27.18
C GLU A 184 27.50 6.51 27.50
N GLY A 185 26.62 6.23 28.46
CA GLY A 185 26.20 4.85 28.76
C GLY A 185 25.32 4.24 27.67
N LEU A 186 24.60 5.09 26.91
CA LEU A 186 23.75 4.68 25.80
C LEU A 186 24.58 4.37 24.55
N SER A 187 25.59 5.21 24.26
CA SER A 187 26.52 5.01 23.15
C SER A 187 27.39 3.78 23.38
N GLN A 188 27.80 3.48 24.63
CA GLN A 188 28.48 2.23 24.93
C GLN A 188 27.60 1.00 24.60
N ARG A 189 26.32 0.99 25.01
CA ARG A 189 25.40 -0.11 24.66
C ARG A 189 25.14 -0.21 23.16
N LEU A 190 25.01 0.92 22.47
CA LEU A 190 24.91 0.96 21.00
C LEU A 190 26.20 0.49 20.33
N GLU A 191 27.37 0.75 20.90
CA GLU A 191 28.66 0.26 20.40
C GLU A 191 28.81 -1.24 20.66
N GLU A 192 28.45 -1.76 21.83
CA GLU A 192 28.43 -3.20 22.12
C GLU A 192 27.46 -3.94 21.18
N PHE A 193 26.26 -3.38 20.96
CA PHE A 193 25.30 -3.87 19.97
C PHE A 193 25.86 -3.77 18.54
N GLY A 194 26.48 -2.66 18.16
CA GLY A 194 27.09 -2.43 16.85
C GLY A 194 28.33 -3.26 16.57
N ARG A 195 29.08 -3.63 17.62
CA ARG A 195 30.13 -4.66 17.54
C ARG A 195 29.49 -6.00 17.19
N LYS A 196 28.40 -6.40 17.85
CA LYS A 196 27.78 -7.72 17.63
C LYS A 196 26.95 -7.84 16.33
N TYR A 197 26.11 -6.85 16.03
CA TYR A 197 25.13 -6.83 14.92
C TYR A 197 25.49 -5.87 13.78
N GLY A 198 26.67 -5.28 13.83
CA GLY A 198 27.20 -4.45 12.77
C GLY A 198 26.86 -2.96 12.87
N ARG A 199 27.66 -2.15 12.18
CA ARG A 199 27.57 -0.68 12.21
C ARG A 199 26.35 -0.12 11.50
N GLU A 200 25.67 -0.92 10.68
CA GLU A 200 24.42 -0.53 10.03
C GLU A 200 23.29 -0.53 11.06
N GLU A 201 23.11 -1.64 11.77
CA GLU A 201 22.10 -1.78 12.83
C GLU A 201 22.37 -0.86 14.01
N GLN A 202 23.64 -0.61 14.35
CA GLN A 202 23.99 0.46 15.28
C GLN A 202 23.42 1.81 14.84
N LYS A 203 23.53 2.17 13.55
CA LYS A 203 23.04 3.43 13.01
C LYS A 203 21.53 3.46 12.83
N ASN A 204 20.89 2.33 12.56
CA ASN A 204 19.44 2.23 12.46
C ASN A 204 18.84 2.47 13.85
N ARG A 205 19.29 1.71 14.86
CA ARG A 205 18.92 1.97 16.27
C ARG A 205 19.31 3.35 16.76
N GLU A 206 20.50 3.86 16.40
CA GLU A 206 20.89 5.22 16.76
C GLU A 206 19.94 6.26 16.12
N LYS A 207 19.46 6.07 14.88
CA LYS A 207 18.45 6.94 14.26
C LYS A 207 17.08 6.81 14.93
N GLU A 208 16.60 5.59 15.17
CA GLU A 208 15.32 5.32 15.88
C GLU A 208 15.33 5.98 17.26
N MET A 209 16.44 5.81 17.98
CA MET A 209 16.66 6.43 19.28
C MET A 209 16.82 7.95 19.18
N HIS A 210 17.55 8.48 18.19
CA HIS A 210 17.60 9.94 17.96
C HIS A 210 16.25 10.50 17.55
N ALA A 211 15.40 9.76 16.83
CA ALA A 211 14.03 10.18 16.55
C ALA A 211 13.26 10.28 17.87
N ALA A 212 13.16 9.17 18.62
CA ALA A 212 12.49 9.14 19.92
C ALA A 212 13.03 10.17 20.95
N PHE A 213 14.35 10.45 20.96
CA PHE A 213 14.96 11.42 21.89
C PHE A 213 14.95 12.87 21.38
N ALA A 214 15.09 13.12 20.08
CA ALA A 214 14.99 14.48 19.53
C ALA A 214 13.55 15.00 19.57
N ASN A 215 12.55 14.11 19.48
CA ASN A 215 11.15 14.39 19.76
C ASN A 215 11.01 14.86 21.22
N ARG A 216 11.49 14.04 22.18
CA ARG A 216 11.49 14.34 23.62
C ARG A 216 12.19 15.65 24.00
N ALA A 217 13.34 15.93 23.43
CA ALA A 217 14.19 17.04 23.85
C ALA A 217 13.63 18.42 23.50
N LYS A 218 12.79 18.50 22.47
CA LYS A 218 12.19 19.75 21.97
C LYS A 218 10.84 20.08 22.61
N MET A 219 10.37 19.23 23.51
CA MET A 219 9.33 19.50 24.51
C MET A 219 9.88 20.20 25.78
N PRO A 220 10.24 21.50 25.72
CA PRO A 220 10.11 22.29 26.95
C PRO A 220 9.78 23.78 26.71
N TYR A 221 8.51 24.16 26.44
CA TYR A 221 7.92 25.43 26.99
C TYR A 221 6.40 25.67 26.73
N ILE A 222 5.51 24.67 26.69
CA ILE A 222 4.04 24.91 26.69
C ILE A 222 3.34 24.30 27.91
N SER A 223 3.88 24.55 29.12
CA SER A 223 3.14 24.33 30.37
C SER A 223 2.19 25.53 30.63
N GLY A 224 1.15 25.64 29.79
CA GLY A 224 0.24 26.80 29.72
C GLY A 224 -1.24 26.52 29.98
N GLY A 225 -1.63 25.26 30.20
CA GLY A 225 -2.98 24.87 30.63
C GLY A 225 -3.87 24.27 29.52
N LYS A 226 -4.51 23.15 29.88
CA LYS A 226 -5.31 22.21 29.06
C LYS A 226 -4.50 21.36 28.07
N ALA A 227 -4.63 20.06 28.25
CA ALA A 227 -3.97 19.04 27.45
C ALA A 227 -4.60 18.95 26.05
N LEU A 228 -3.74 18.87 25.04
CA LEU A 228 -3.99 18.24 23.75
C LEU A 228 -3.03 17.03 23.65
N GLN A 229 -3.49 15.98 22.99
CA GLN A 229 -2.93 14.63 23.03
C GLN A 229 -2.15 14.37 21.71
N GLU A 230 -0.96 13.76 21.78
CA GLU A 230 0.00 13.59 20.66
C GLU A 230 0.53 12.13 20.62
N VAL A 231 0.92 11.61 19.44
CA VAL A 231 1.17 10.20 19.06
C VAL A 231 2.14 9.33 19.90
N GLU A 232 3.33 8.94 19.43
CA GLU A 232 4.10 9.33 18.22
C GLU A 232 4.08 8.22 17.11
N THR A 233 4.71 8.45 15.95
CA THR A 233 5.02 7.44 14.90
C THR A 233 6.50 7.43 14.47
N GLU A 234 6.97 6.29 13.97
CA GLU A 234 8.39 5.86 14.03
C GLU A 234 9.30 6.40 12.90
N ASP A 235 8.74 7.06 11.89
CA ASP A 235 9.44 7.50 10.67
C ASP A 235 9.93 8.97 10.69
N GLY A 236 9.68 9.68 11.79
CA GLY A 236 10.04 11.09 11.96
C GLY A 236 9.04 12.09 11.37
N THR A 237 7.89 11.64 10.85
CA THR A 237 6.83 12.53 10.33
C THR A 237 6.09 13.26 11.46
N GLU A 238 5.79 12.61 12.58
CA GLU A 238 5.04 13.23 13.68
C GLU A 238 5.83 14.34 14.42
N PHE A 239 7.16 14.37 14.28
CA PHE A 239 7.95 15.50 14.74
C PHE A 239 7.63 16.80 13.98
N GLN A 240 7.46 16.70 12.65
CA GLN A 240 6.95 17.82 11.87
C GLN A 240 5.51 18.13 12.29
N GLU A 241 4.72 17.11 12.61
CA GLU A 241 3.33 17.28 13.03
C GLU A 241 3.17 18.08 14.33
N VAL A 242 4.01 17.90 15.36
CA VAL A 242 3.95 18.73 16.60
C VAL A 242 4.23 20.21 16.30
N TYR A 243 5.24 20.50 15.48
CA TYR A 243 5.57 21.89 15.11
C TYR A 243 4.52 22.51 14.19
N VAL A 244 3.94 21.72 13.31
CA VAL A 244 2.86 22.14 12.42
C VAL A 244 1.57 22.31 13.22
N LYS A 245 1.23 21.44 14.18
CA LYS A 245 0.14 21.61 15.16
C LYS A 245 0.33 22.88 16.00
N GLY A 246 1.56 23.12 16.48
CA GLY A 246 1.92 24.37 17.16
C GLY A 246 1.70 25.60 16.28
N PHE A 247 2.17 25.57 15.04
CA PHE A 247 1.93 26.62 14.05
C PHE A 247 0.44 26.80 13.74
N VAL A 248 -0.33 25.71 13.61
CA VAL A 248 -1.79 25.73 13.43
C VAL A 248 -2.46 26.43 14.60
N ASN A 249 -2.09 26.11 15.84
CA ASN A 249 -2.66 26.73 17.04
C ASN A 249 -2.29 28.22 17.14
N GLU A 250 -1.04 28.60 16.83
CA GLU A 250 -0.60 30.00 16.79
C GLU A 250 -1.29 30.83 15.70
N HIS A 251 -1.69 30.19 14.60
CA HIS A 251 -2.26 30.84 13.42
C HIS A 251 -3.71 30.42 13.14
N GLU A 252 -4.45 29.88 14.12
CA GLU A 252 -5.76 29.24 13.89
C GLU A 252 -6.75 30.23 13.26
N ASP A 253 -6.87 31.44 13.81
CA ASP A 253 -7.72 32.52 13.27
C ASP A 253 -7.40 32.83 11.80
N PHE A 254 -6.11 32.81 11.43
CA PHE A 254 -5.68 33.05 10.05
C PHE A 254 -5.99 31.86 9.14
N LEU A 255 -5.67 30.63 9.57
CA LEU A 255 -5.89 29.43 8.79
C LEU A 255 -7.39 29.16 8.59
N ARG A 256 -8.22 29.37 9.61
CA ARG A 256 -9.67 29.23 9.53
C ARG A 256 -10.28 30.30 8.62
N ALA A 257 -9.85 31.56 8.74
CA ALA A 257 -10.26 32.61 7.80
C ALA A 257 -9.79 32.33 6.35
N PHE A 258 -8.60 31.77 6.16
CA PHE A 258 -8.08 31.41 4.84
C PHE A 258 -8.79 30.19 4.25
N PHE A 259 -9.17 29.21 5.08
CA PHE A 259 -10.02 28.09 4.71
C PHE A 259 -11.43 28.54 4.32
N ASP A 260 -12.04 29.45 5.06
CA ASP A 260 -13.35 30.03 4.74
C ASP A 260 -13.33 30.78 3.41
N VAL A 261 -12.29 31.60 3.17
CA VAL A 261 -12.10 32.30 1.89
C VAL A 261 -11.87 31.29 0.76
N SER A 262 -11.00 30.30 0.98
CA SER A 262 -10.68 29.26 -0.01
C SER A 262 -11.91 28.41 -0.36
N THR A 263 -12.69 28.00 0.63
CA THR A 263 -13.95 27.26 0.46
C THR A 263 -15.01 28.11 -0.25
N THR A 264 -15.20 29.37 0.18
CA THR A 264 -16.16 30.30 -0.44
C THR A 264 -15.87 30.51 -1.93
N LEU A 265 -14.59 30.64 -2.27
CA LEU A 265 -14.06 30.83 -3.63
C LEU A 265 -13.79 29.50 -4.38
N ASN A 266 -14.03 28.34 -3.76
CA ASN A 266 -13.70 27.01 -4.29
C ASN A 266 -12.22 26.80 -4.67
N LEU A 267 -11.25 27.44 -4.00
CA LEU A 267 -9.82 27.26 -4.26
C LEU A 267 -9.33 25.86 -3.85
N ASN A 268 -9.83 25.33 -2.74
CA ASN A 268 -9.64 23.95 -2.27
C ASN A 268 -10.36 22.88 -3.12
N ARG A 269 -10.94 23.29 -4.27
CA ARG A 269 -11.43 22.42 -5.33
C ARG A 269 -11.32 23.11 -6.69
N ALA A 270 -10.21 23.83 -6.90
CA ALA A 270 -10.03 24.78 -8.01
C ALA A 270 -10.38 24.16 -9.37
N TYR A 271 -9.85 22.97 -9.65
CA TYR A 271 -10.06 22.27 -10.92
C TYR A 271 -11.52 21.82 -11.15
N LYS A 272 -12.29 21.61 -10.07
CA LYS A 272 -13.72 21.28 -10.13
C LYS A 272 -14.64 22.50 -10.07
N SER A 273 -14.14 23.65 -9.66
CA SER A 273 -14.91 24.90 -9.58
C SER A 273 -15.52 25.31 -10.93
N TYR A 274 -16.65 26.01 -10.87
CA TYR A 274 -17.30 26.52 -12.08
C TYR A 274 -16.57 27.76 -12.63
N TRP A 275 -15.90 28.55 -11.79
CA TRP A 275 -15.04 29.64 -12.25
C TRP A 275 -13.86 29.13 -13.11
N PHE A 276 -13.19 28.03 -12.72
CA PHE A 276 -12.06 27.47 -13.47
C PHE A 276 -12.52 26.82 -14.77
N LYS A 277 -13.62 26.05 -14.71
CA LYS A 277 -14.31 25.53 -15.91
C LYS A 277 -14.66 26.64 -16.90
N SER A 278 -15.17 27.77 -16.39
CA SER A 278 -15.48 28.94 -17.21
C SER A 278 -14.23 29.55 -17.83
N LEU A 279 -13.11 29.64 -17.09
CA LEU A 279 -11.84 30.09 -17.64
C LEU A 279 -11.33 29.17 -18.77
N MET A 280 -11.45 27.84 -18.62
CA MET A 280 -11.10 26.88 -19.68
C MET A 280 -11.98 27.04 -20.92
N VAL A 281 -13.29 27.28 -20.75
CA VAL A 281 -14.21 27.60 -21.86
C VAL A 281 -13.84 28.93 -22.53
N LEU A 282 -13.51 29.97 -21.77
CA LEU A 282 -13.06 31.26 -22.32
C LEU A 282 -11.77 31.10 -23.15
N ILE A 283 -10.82 30.27 -22.69
CA ILE A 283 -9.60 29.93 -23.43
C ILE A 283 -9.94 29.16 -24.71
N ALA A 284 -10.82 28.16 -24.64
CA ALA A 284 -11.27 27.40 -25.82
C ALA A 284 -11.92 28.33 -26.87
N VAL A 285 -12.78 29.26 -26.45
CA VAL A 285 -13.38 30.27 -27.33
C VAL A 285 -12.33 31.22 -27.92
N ALA A 286 -11.37 31.67 -27.11
CA ALA A 286 -10.28 32.54 -27.57
C ALA A 286 -9.40 31.86 -28.63
N VAL A 287 -8.94 30.64 -28.34
CA VAL A 287 -8.10 29.82 -29.24
C VAL A 287 -8.89 29.47 -30.51
N GLY A 288 -10.15 29.06 -30.37
CA GLY A 288 -11.05 28.74 -31.48
C GLY A 288 -11.29 29.91 -32.43
N LEU A 289 -11.57 31.11 -31.89
CA LEU A 289 -11.74 32.31 -32.71
C LEU A 289 -10.44 32.75 -33.41
N ASN A 290 -9.28 32.59 -32.77
CA ASN A 290 -7.99 32.85 -33.39
C ASN A 290 -7.62 31.82 -34.47
N PHE A 291 -7.97 30.54 -34.25
CA PHE A 291 -7.84 29.48 -35.24
C PHE A 291 -8.72 29.76 -36.48
N LEU A 292 -10.03 29.97 -36.28
CA LEU A 292 -10.99 30.27 -37.35
C LEU A 292 -10.76 31.61 -38.05
N ARG A 293 -9.98 32.52 -37.47
CA ARG A 293 -9.55 33.76 -38.14
C ARG A 293 -8.56 33.50 -39.27
N MET A 294 -7.78 32.42 -39.22
CA MET A 294 -6.83 32.09 -40.28
C MET A 294 -7.58 31.54 -41.51
N PRO A 295 -7.37 32.09 -42.73
CA PRO A 295 -7.87 31.46 -43.93
C PRO A 295 -7.28 30.04 -44.06
N VAL A 296 -8.10 29.03 -44.39
CA VAL A 296 -7.69 27.63 -44.50
C VAL A 296 -6.41 27.46 -45.34
N ARG A 297 -6.32 28.15 -46.49
CA ARG A 297 -5.11 28.17 -47.34
C ARG A 297 -3.84 28.65 -46.62
N LYS A 298 -3.96 29.56 -45.64
CA LYS A 298 -2.81 30.04 -44.85
C LYS A 298 -2.42 29.05 -43.74
N MET A 299 -3.35 28.26 -43.20
CA MET A 299 -3.03 27.23 -42.20
C MET A 299 -1.99 26.24 -42.75
N PHE A 300 -2.07 25.87 -44.02
CA PHE A 300 -1.11 24.97 -44.68
C PHE A 300 0.21 25.64 -45.13
N THR A 301 0.43 26.92 -44.85
CA THR A 301 1.72 27.58 -45.15
C THR A 301 2.71 27.35 -44.01
N ILE A 302 3.99 27.08 -44.33
CA ILE A 302 5.04 26.82 -43.31
C ILE A 302 5.17 27.95 -42.26
N GLU A 303 4.76 29.17 -42.60
CA GLU A 303 4.79 30.33 -41.70
C GLU A 303 3.73 30.27 -40.58
N LYS A 304 2.66 29.49 -40.78
CA LYS A 304 1.49 29.42 -39.90
C LYS A 304 1.06 27.99 -39.52
N ALA A 305 1.54 26.97 -40.23
CA ALA A 305 1.22 25.56 -39.96
C ALA A 305 1.48 25.17 -38.51
N GLY A 306 2.67 25.44 -37.97
CA GLY A 306 2.98 25.12 -36.57
C GLY A 306 2.01 25.78 -35.58
N PHE A 307 1.70 27.07 -35.77
CA PHE A 307 0.71 27.77 -34.93
C PHE A 307 -0.70 27.19 -35.07
N ALA A 308 -1.15 26.87 -36.29
CA ALA A 308 -2.45 26.27 -36.54
C ALA A 308 -2.57 24.89 -35.87
N VAL A 309 -1.52 24.07 -35.97
CA VAL A 309 -1.43 22.77 -35.31
C VAL A 309 -1.44 22.92 -33.77
N VAL A 310 -0.68 23.85 -33.18
CA VAL A 310 -0.75 24.13 -31.73
C VAL A 310 -2.17 24.53 -31.29
N HIS A 311 -2.84 25.44 -32.02
CA HIS A 311 -4.19 25.86 -31.66
C HIS A 311 -5.20 24.70 -31.77
N LEU A 312 -5.06 23.83 -32.79
CA LEU A 312 -5.87 22.62 -32.91
C LEU A 312 -5.63 21.67 -31.73
N GLY A 313 -4.37 21.43 -31.37
CA GLY A 313 -4.02 20.58 -30.23
C GLY A 313 -4.59 21.09 -28.90
N ILE A 314 -4.50 22.40 -28.64
CA ILE A 314 -5.14 23.03 -27.46
C ILE A 314 -6.65 22.84 -27.48
N LEU A 315 -7.31 23.01 -28.63
CA LEU A 315 -8.76 22.83 -28.74
C LEU A 315 -9.17 21.37 -28.47
N VAL A 316 -8.47 20.41 -29.06
CA VAL A 316 -8.76 18.97 -28.85
C VAL A 316 -8.49 18.58 -27.39
N MET A 317 -7.42 19.10 -26.78
CA MET A 317 -7.12 18.89 -25.36
C MET A 317 -8.19 19.46 -24.43
N LEU A 318 -8.70 20.68 -24.70
CA LEU A 318 -9.78 21.29 -23.91
C LEU A 318 -11.13 20.58 -24.10
N ILE A 319 -11.40 20.07 -25.31
CA ILE A 319 -12.57 19.22 -25.56
C ILE A 319 -12.44 17.90 -24.78
N GLY A 320 -11.28 17.25 -24.82
CA GLY A 320 -10.99 16.04 -24.05
C GLY A 320 -11.14 16.23 -22.55
N GLY A 321 -10.57 17.29 -21.98
CA GLY A 321 -10.74 17.63 -20.57
C GLY A 321 -12.20 17.93 -20.20
N GLY A 322 -12.98 18.53 -21.12
CA GLY A 322 -14.42 18.72 -20.95
C GLY A 322 -15.21 17.40 -20.95
N ILE A 323 -14.82 16.43 -21.78
CA ILE A 323 -15.38 15.07 -21.81
C ILE A 323 -15.03 14.34 -20.51
N SER A 324 -13.75 14.30 -20.13
CA SER A 324 -13.28 13.66 -18.88
C SER A 324 -14.04 14.20 -17.66
N ASN A 325 -14.11 15.54 -17.50
CA ASN A 325 -14.86 16.17 -16.40
C ASN A 325 -16.40 15.88 -16.39
N HIS A 326 -16.97 15.29 -17.45
CA HIS A 326 -18.40 14.94 -17.52
C HIS A 326 -18.69 13.44 -17.55
N TYR A 327 -17.73 12.63 -18.01
CA TYR A 327 -17.94 11.20 -18.23
C TYR A 327 -16.95 10.31 -17.46
N THR A 328 -15.96 10.87 -16.77
CA THR A 328 -15.03 10.08 -15.96
C THR A 328 -15.75 9.49 -14.75
N ASP A 329 -15.70 8.17 -14.64
CA ASP A 329 -16.11 7.41 -13.47
C ASP A 329 -14.89 6.64 -12.95
N ARG A 330 -14.68 6.64 -11.64
CA ARG A 330 -13.51 6.04 -11.00
C ARG A 330 -13.82 5.54 -9.61
N GLY A 331 -13.08 4.53 -9.17
CA GLY A 331 -13.24 3.94 -7.85
C GLY A 331 -12.37 2.71 -7.67
N ILE A 332 -12.76 1.84 -6.74
CA ILE A 332 -12.03 0.61 -6.42
C ILE A 332 -12.91 -0.63 -6.52
N LEU A 333 -12.35 -1.67 -7.15
CA LEU A 333 -12.93 -2.98 -7.32
C LEU A 333 -12.14 -3.96 -6.44
N HIS A 334 -12.79 -4.52 -5.45
CA HIS A 334 -12.19 -5.52 -4.56
C HIS A 334 -12.43 -6.91 -5.12
N LEU A 335 -11.36 -7.63 -5.44
CA LEU A 335 -11.38 -9.02 -5.91
C LEU A 335 -10.63 -9.91 -4.92
N ASP A 336 -11.03 -11.17 -4.87
CA ASP A 336 -10.37 -12.26 -4.14
C ASP A 336 -10.31 -13.46 -5.10
N LEU A 337 -9.19 -14.20 -5.15
CA LEU A 337 -9.04 -15.38 -6.03
C LEU A 337 -10.14 -16.44 -5.81
N ARG A 338 -10.81 -16.40 -4.66
CA ARG A 338 -11.86 -17.33 -4.26
C ARG A 338 -13.28 -16.87 -4.61
N GLU A 339 -13.44 -15.67 -5.15
CA GLU A 339 -14.74 -15.07 -5.45
C GLU A 339 -15.09 -15.06 -6.95
N ALA A 340 -16.39 -15.07 -7.24
CA ALA A 340 -16.89 -14.92 -8.60
C ALA A 340 -16.47 -13.56 -9.24
N PRO A 341 -16.33 -13.50 -10.57
CA PRO A 341 -16.13 -12.25 -11.30
C PRO A 341 -17.18 -11.19 -10.94
N LYS A 342 -16.73 -9.96 -10.68
CA LYS A 342 -17.58 -8.83 -10.24
C LYS A 342 -17.75 -7.79 -11.35
N ASN A 343 -18.95 -7.24 -11.48
CA ASN A 343 -19.25 -6.12 -12.39
C ASN A 343 -19.55 -4.80 -11.65
N THR A 344 -19.41 -4.75 -10.33
CA THR A 344 -19.64 -3.55 -9.52
C THR A 344 -18.38 -3.15 -8.75
N TYR A 345 -18.16 -1.84 -8.62
CA TYR A 345 -17.03 -1.26 -7.91
C TYR A 345 -17.48 -0.07 -7.04
N TRP A 346 -16.70 0.26 -6.00
CA TRP A 346 -16.96 1.36 -5.08
C TRP A 346 -16.50 2.66 -5.72
N ARG A 347 -17.45 3.40 -6.30
CA ARG A 347 -17.21 4.66 -6.98
C ARG A 347 -16.72 5.72 -6.00
N HIS A 348 -15.68 6.44 -6.39
CA HIS A 348 -14.99 7.45 -5.58
C HIS A 348 -14.51 6.90 -4.22
N TYR A 349 -14.20 5.60 -4.17
CA TYR A 349 -13.78 4.85 -2.97
C TYR A 349 -14.86 4.77 -1.86
N ASP A 350 -16.11 5.15 -2.16
CA ASP A 350 -17.24 5.10 -1.24
C ASP A 350 -18.01 3.79 -1.41
N ARG A 351 -18.00 2.96 -0.36
CA ARG A 351 -18.72 1.66 -0.30
C ARG A 351 -20.23 1.79 -0.50
N SER A 352 -20.82 2.94 -0.21
CA SER A 352 -22.25 3.21 -0.44
C SER A 352 -22.57 3.54 -1.90
N LYS A 353 -21.57 3.97 -2.70
CA LYS A 353 -21.73 4.37 -4.10
C LYS A 353 -21.25 3.27 -5.03
N LEU A 354 -22.09 2.27 -5.30
CA LEU A 354 -21.78 1.24 -6.30
C LEU A 354 -22.01 1.73 -7.73
N SER A 355 -21.00 1.61 -8.59
CA SER A 355 -21.13 1.79 -10.05
C SER A 355 -21.01 0.43 -10.75
N LYS A 356 -21.72 0.24 -11.88
CA LYS A 356 -21.78 -1.02 -12.63
C LYS A 356 -21.06 -0.91 -13.97
N MET A 357 -20.14 -1.85 -14.23
CA MET A 357 -19.48 -2.05 -15.51
C MET A 357 -20.37 -2.85 -16.47
N PRO A 358 -20.24 -2.66 -17.80
CA PRO A 358 -21.00 -3.43 -18.80
C PRO A 358 -20.47 -4.87 -19.01
N PHE A 359 -19.47 -5.28 -18.23
CA PHE A 359 -18.80 -6.58 -18.22
C PHE A 359 -18.38 -6.91 -16.78
N TRP A 360 -17.93 -8.14 -16.54
CA TRP A 360 -17.45 -8.64 -15.25
C TRP A 360 -15.93 -8.80 -15.31
N VAL A 361 -15.27 -8.58 -14.18
CA VAL A 361 -13.82 -8.75 -14.02
C VAL A 361 -13.59 -9.81 -12.95
N GLY A 362 -12.81 -10.84 -13.29
CA GLY A 362 -12.33 -11.85 -12.34
C GLY A 362 -10.82 -11.70 -12.11
N LEU A 363 -10.35 -12.27 -11.01
CA LEU A 363 -8.94 -12.36 -10.65
C LEU A 363 -8.49 -13.81 -10.91
N ASP A 364 -7.58 -14.01 -11.86
CA ASP A 364 -7.12 -15.35 -12.26
C ASP A 364 -5.90 -15.82 -11.47
N LEU A 365 -5.04 -14.86 -11.10
CA LEU A 365 -3.80 -14.99 -10.35
C LEU A 365 -3.57 -13.67 -9.61
N PHE A 366 -3.08 -13.76 -8.38
CA PHE A 366 -2.59 -12.63 -7.60
C PHE A 366 -1.49 -13.14 -6.71
N ASP A 367 -0.42 -12.36 -6.59
CA ASP A 367 0.66 -12.63 -5.65
C ASP A 367 1.36 -11.32 -5.26
N ARG A 368 2.14 -11.37 -4.19
CA ARG A 368 3.06 -10.31 -3.75
C ARG A 368 4.45 -10.87 -3.55
N GLN A 369 5.46 -10.06 -3.86
CA GLN A 369 6.83 -10.34 -3.46
C GLN A 369 7.21 -9.37 -2.34
N ASP A 370 7.43 -9.97 -1.17
CA ASP A 370 7.85 -9.30 0.06
C ASP A 370 9.37 -9.19 0.14
N TRP A 371 9.89 -8.43 1.12
CA TRP A 371 11.32 -8.22 1.24
C TRP A 371 12.02 -9.46 1.79
N ARG A 372 12.86 -10.10 0.97
CA ARG A 372 13.78 -11.16 1.40
C ARG A 372 14.75 -10.63 2.43
N GLN A 373 14.76 -11.25 3.60
CA GLN A 373 15.54 -10.83 4.76
C GLN A 373 16.24 -12.01 5.43
N ILE A 374 17.38 -11.73 6.08
CA ILE A 374 17.89 -12.60 7.14
C ILE A 374 17.74 -11.95 8.50
N GLN A 375 17.53 -12.76 9.53
CA GLN A 375 17.67 -12.39 10.92
C GLN A 375 18.86 -13.15 11.52
N VAL A 376 19.67 -12.50 12.37
CA VAL A 376 20.86 -13.11 12.98
C VAL A 376 20.68 -13.23 14.48
N LEU A 377 20.72 -14.47 14.98
CA LEU A 377 20.40 -14.84 16.36
C LEU A 377 21.65 -15.37 17.06
N TYR A 378 22.33 -14.56 17.87
CA TYR A 378 23.46 -15.06 18.67
C TYR A 378 22.98 -15.80 19.91
N ARG A 379 23.57 -16.96 20.19
CA ARG A 379 23.24 -17.71 21.41
C ARG A 379 23.60 -16.92 22.67
N GLY A 380 22.77 -17.03 23.70
CA GLY A 380 22.89 -16.26 24.94
C GLY A 380 22.70 -14.74 24.79
N ALA A 381 22.18 -14.27 23.65
CA ALA A 381 21.72 -12.88 23.52
C ALA A 381 20.25 -12.78 23.93
N ASP A 382 19.99 -12.48 25.21
CA ASP A 382 18.64 -12.22 25.71
C ASP A 382 18.12 -10.89 25.15
N PHE A 383 17.44 -10.98 24.00
CA PHE A 383 16.77 -9.87 23.38
C PHE A 383 15.40 -9.62 24.02
N GLN A 384 15.23 -8.43 24.61
CA GLN A 384 13.92 -7.88 24.97
C GLN A 384 13.23 -7.17 23.78
N SER A 385 13.91 -7.02 22.65
CA SER A 385 13.40 -6.42 21.40
C SER A 385 13.24 -7.48 20.31
N ARG A 386 12.64 -7.12 19.17
CA ARG A 386 12.79 -7.90 17.93
C ARG A 386 14.32 -8.03 17.60
N PRO A 387 14.83 -9.21 17.17
CA PRO A 387 16.22 -9.36 16.75
C PRO A 387 16.49 -8.67 15.40
N PRO A 388 17.73 -8.26 15.09
CA PRO A 388 18.03 -7.46 13.89
C PRO A 388 17.79 -8.20 12.57
N GLU A 389 17.20 -7.47 11.61
CA GLU A 389 16.73 -7.97 10.32
C GLU A 389 17.44 -7.24 9.17
N TYR A 390 17.91 -7.96 8.14
CA TYR A 390 18.73 -7.41 7.07
C TYR A 390 18.15 -7.72 5.69
N THR A 391 17.65 -6.69 4.99
CA THR A 391 17.16 -6.78 3.60
C THR A 391 18.24 -7.25 2.63
N LEU A 392 17.93 -8.18 1.75
CA LEU A 392 18.94 -8.82 0.90
C LEU A 392 18.96 -8.25 -0.51
N TRP A 393 20.15 -8.17 -1.11
CA TRP A 393 20.34 -8.01 -2.55
C TRP A 393 21.66 -8.68 -2.97
N PRO A 394 21.79 -9.18 -4.22
CA PRO A 394 23.04 -9.78 -4.69
C PRO A 394 24.23 -8.83 -4.56
N GLY A 395 25.32 -9.34 -3.99
CA GLY A 395 26.53 -8.57 -3.66
C GLY A 395 26.46 -7.80 -2.33
N ARG A 396 25.36 -7.82 -1.57
CA ARG A 396 25.32 -7.22 -0.22
C ARG A 396 26.32 -7.93 0.69
N LYS A 397 27.12 -7.16 1.42
CA LYS A 397 27.97 -7.64 2.52
C LYS A 397 27.45 -7.10 3.85
N ILE A 398 27.37 -7.98 4.84
CA ILE A 398 26.90 -7.69 6.19
C ILE A 398 28.04 -8.09 7.14
N GLU A 399 28.57 -7.12 7.88
CA GLU A 399 29.74 -7.25 8.75
C GLU A 399 29.28 -7.29 10.22
N LEU A 400 29.61 -8.37 10.95
CA LEU A 400 29.07 -8.73 12.26
C LEU A 400 30.19 -9.23 13.21
N ASP A 401 29.87 -9.32 14.51
CA ASP A 401 30.77 -9.72 15.61
C ASP A 401 32.19 -9.13 15.51
N TYR A 402 32.30 -7.81 15.49
CA TYR A 402 33.56 -7.09 15.44
C TYR A 402 34.43 -7.37 16.69
N ARG A 403 35.66 -7.81 16.43
CA ARG A 403 36.70 -8.05 17.44
C ARG A 403 37.88 -7.11 17.20
N GLU A 404 38.57 -6.77 18.28
CA GLU A 404 39.83 -6.01 18.22
C GLU A 404 40.96 -6.95 17.76
N ASP A 405 41.68 -6.56 16.71
CA ASP A 405 42.85 -7.29 16.23
C ASP A 405 44.10 -7.01 17.08
N GLU A 406 45.25 -7.60 16.72
CA GLU A 406 46.53 -7.39 17.43
C GLU A 406 46.98 -5.91 17.52
N ASN A 407 46.40 -5.03 16.70
CA ASN A 407 46.68 -3.58 16.67
C ASN A 407 45.57 -2.75 17.36
N GLY A 408 44.57 -3.40 17.97
CA GLY A 408 43.39 -2.75 18.54
C GLY A 408 42.39 -2.25 17.49
N GLN A 409 42.48 -2.69 16.23
CA GLN A 409 41.51 -2.30 15.19
C GLN A 409 40.32 -3.26 15.19
N LEU A 410 39.10 -2.70 15.27
CA LEU A 410 37.86 -3.46 15.13
C LEU A 410 37.72 -4.03 13.71
N LYS A 411 37.77 -5.35 13.58
CA LYS A 411 37.51 -6.12 12.34
C LYS A 411 36.31 -7.05 12.56
N PRO A 412 35.43 -7.24 11.56
CA PRO A 412 34.32 -8.18 11.68
C PRO A 412 34.85 -9.61 11.75
N ARG A 413 34.46 -10.36 12.78
CA ARG A 413 34.71 -11.82 12.84
C ARG A 413 33.80 -12.54 11.84
N VAL A 414 32.58 -12.06 11.64
CA VAL A 414 31.59 -12.70 10.78
C VAL A 414 31.27 -11.76 9.61
N VAL A 415 31.44 -12.25 8.38
CA VAL A 415 31.04 -11.53 7.17
C VAL A 415 30.11 -12.41 6.36
N LEU A 416 28.88 -11.92 6.14
CA LEU A 416 27.88 -12.55 5.31
C LEU A 416 27.85 -11.83 3.96
N GLU A 417 28.01 -12.55 2.85
CA GLU A 417 27.99 -12.03 1.49
C GLU A 417 26.91 -12.74 0.67
N VAL A 418 25.89 -12.00 0.25
CA VAL A 418 24.80 -12.51 -0.57
C VAL A 418 25.33 -12.75 -1.98
N LEU A 419 25.56 -14.01 -2.36
CA LEU A 419 26.03 -14.37 -3.70
C LEU A 419 24.89 -14.29 -4.73
N GLY A 420 23.70 -14.72 -4.33
CA GLY A 420 22.51 -14.71 -5.18
C GLY A 420 21.22 -14.75 -4.36
N LEU A 421 20.18 -14.12 -4.91
CA LEU A 421 18.80 -14.32 -4.51
C LEU A 421 18.08 -14.95 -5.69
N TYR A 422 17.21 -15.91 -5.39
CA TYR A 422 16.46 -16.68 -6.36
C TYR A 422 14.99 -16.59 -6.00
N ASP A 423 14.14 -16.39 -6.97
CA ASP A 423 12.70 -16.27 -6.72
C ASP A 423 12.09 -17.61 -6.33
N HIS A 424 12.71 -18.72 -6.78
CA HIS A 424 12.22 -20.08 -6.56
C HIS A 424 13.34 -21.03 -6.15
N ALA A 425 13.07 -21.78 -5.09
CA ALA A 425 13.95 -22.76 -4.52
C ALA A 425 13.13 -23.97 -4.05
N ARG A 426 13.30 -25.10 -4.73
CA ARG A 426 12.74 -26.36 -4.24
C ARG A 426 13.65 -26.91 -3.13
N GLN A 427 13.07 -27.09 -1.95
CA GLN A 427 13.61 -28.00 -0.95
C GLN A 427 13.55 -29.43 -1.49
N GLY A 428 14.70 -30.04 -1.75
CA GLY A 428 14.83 -31.49 -1.92
C GLY A 428 14.71 -32.21 -0.58
N GLU A 429 14.64 -33.55 -0.61
CA GLU A 429 14.63 -34.36 0.61
C GLU A 429 15.81 -33.99 1.51
N MET A 430 15.50 -33.62 2.75
CA MET A 430 16.51 -33.31 3.75
C MET A 430 17.22 -34.60 4.12
N LYS A 431 18.53 -34.65 3.88
CA LYS A 431 19.33 -35.82 4.25
C LYS A 431 19.78 -35.64 5.68
N ILE A 432 19.11 -36.34 6.57
CA ILE A 432 19.53 -36.47 7.96
C ILE A 432 20.37 -37.74 8.06
N ARG A 433 21.43 -37.67 8.86
CA ARG A 433 22.26 -38.81 9.21
C ARG A 433 22.77 -38.64 10.63
N GLU A 434 23.15 -39.75 11.26
CA GLU A 434 23.88 -39.69 12.52
C GLU A 434 25.23 -38.98 12.30
N ALA A 435 25.61 -38.11 13.23
CA ALA A 435 26.90 -37.46 13.29
C ALA A 435 27.99 -38.51 13.56
N ARG A 436 29.09 -38.45 12.82
CA ARG A 436 30.19 -39.40 12.97
C ARG A 436 31.03 -39.04 14.20
N PRO A 437 31.72 -40.00 14.84
CA PRO A 437 32.63 -39.70 15.95
C PRO A 437 33.66 -38.62 15.56
N GLY A 438 33.58 -37.46 16.20
CA GLY A 438 34.43 -36.29 15.93
C GLY A 438 33.82 -35.22 15.01
N GLU A 439 32.65 -35.45 14.43
CA GLU A 439 31.82 -34.37 13.87
C GLU A 439 31.02 -33.70 15.00
N SER A 440 30.80 -32.38 14.91
CA SER A 440 29.78 -31.72 15.73
C SER A 440 28.42 -31.96 15.08
N GLY A 441 27.60 -32.78 15.73
CA GLY A 441 26.19 -32.90 15.39
C GLY A 441 25.40 -31.66 15.80
N GLU A 442 24.11 -31.68 15.48
CA GLU A 442 23.16 -30.57 15.64
C GLU A 442 21.97 -30.96 16.52
N GLY A 443 22.21 -31.90 17.44
CA GLY A 443 21.24 -32.38 18.42
C GLY A 443 20.39 -33.55 17.91
N PRO A 444 19.58 -34.17 18.79
CA PRO A 444 18.70 -35.27 18.41
C PRO A 444 17.56 -34.82 17.51
N VAL A 445 17.05 -35.72 16.67
CA VAL A 445 15.95 -35.47 15.73
C VAL A 445 15.09 -36.71 15.57
N ALA A 446 13.78 -36.53 15.46
CA ALA A 446 12.88 -37.54 14.91
C ALA A 446 12.40 -37.13 13.52
N GLU A 447 12.60 -38.01 12.55
CA GLU A 447 11.95 -37.92 11.24
C GLU A 447 10.59 -38.64 11.34
N LEU A 448 9.51 -37.88 11.18
CA LEU A 448 8.14 -38.32 11.40
C LEU A 448 7.36 -38.27 10.10
N LEU A 449 6.64 -39.34 9.78
CA LEU A 449 5.57 -39.31 8.78
C LEU A 449 4.30 -38.84 9.48
N VAL A 450 3.91 -37.58 9.21
CA VAL A 450 2.69 -36.96 9.72
C VAL A 450 1.63 -36.85 8.61
N PRO A 451 0.33 -36.91 8.93
CA PRO A 451 -0.73 -36.72 7.94
C PRO A 451 -0.58 -35.39 7.18
N ASP A 452 -0.63 -35.45 5.86
CA ASP A 452 -0.70 -34.29 4.98
C ASP A 452 -2.17 -33.95 4.72
N VAL A 453 -2.75 -33.09 5.56
CA VAL A 453 -4.18 -32.74 5.43
C VAL A 453 -4.49 -32.02 4.12
N ALA A 454 -3.56 -31.28 3.51
CA ALA A 454 -3.80 -30.69 2.20
C ALA A 454 -3.97 -31.80 1.14
N ALA A 455 -3.09 -32.81 1.16
CA ALA A 455 -3.21 -33.96 0.27
C ALA A 455 -4.45 -34.84 0.59
N ILE A 456 -4.83 -34.99 1.87
CA ILE A 456 -6.04 -35.72 2.27
C ILE A 456 -7.30 -35.00 1.79
N MET A 457 -7.42 -33.69 2.05
CA MET A 457 -8.56 -32.88 1.61
C MET A 457 -8.65 -32.85 0.09
N GLN A 458 -7.52 -32.68 -0.62
CA GLN A 458 -7.50 -32.76 -2.09
C GLN A 458 -7.92 -34.14 -2.60
N ALA A 459 -7.51 -35.24 -1.95
CA ALA A 459 -7.95 -36.57 -2.35
C ALA A 459 -9.46 -36.79 -2.10
N GLN A 460 -9.97 -36.30 -0.97
CA GLN A 460 -11.40 -36.32 -0.64
C GLN A 460 -12.22 -35.52 -1.66
N ALA A 461 -11.77 -34.30 -1.99
CA ALA A 461 -12.29 -33.44 -3.05
C ALA A 461 -12.39 -34.15 -4.40
N GLU A 462 -11.32 -34.85 -4.80
CA GLU A 462 -11.28 -35.62 -6.05
C GLU A 462 -12.07 -36.96 -5.97
N GLY A 463 -12.80 -37.22 -4.89
CA GLY A 463 -13.54 -38.46 -4.65
C GLY A 463 -12.63 -39.69 -4.46
N ARG A 464 -11.31 -39.50 -4.34
CA ARG A 464 -10.33 -40.55 -4.10
C ARG A 464 -10.41 -40.96 -2.62
N ARG A 465 -10.87 -42.18 -2.38
CA ARG A 465 -10.75 -42.78 -1.04
C ARG A 465 -9.26 -42.97 -0.71
N PRO A 466 -8.81 -42.67 0.52
CA PRO A 466 -7.47 -43.02 0.97
C PRO A 466 -7.30 -44.55 1.10
N GLU A 467 -7.12 -45.26 -0.01
CA GLU A 467 -7.00 -46.73 -0.02
C GLU A 467 -5.74 -47.22 0.71
N THR A 468 -4.71 -46.36 0.78
CA THR A 468 -3.58 -46.50 1.70
C THR A 468 -3.29 -45.14 2.34
N MET A 469 -3.33 -45.06 3.67
CA MET A 469 -3.04 -43.81 4.39
C MET A 469 -1.62 -43.29 4.10
N GLU A 470 -0.66 -44.19 3.87
CA GLU A 470 0.76 -43.87 3.61
C GLU A 470 0.99 -42.96 2.39
N ALA A 471 0.07 -42.94 1.42
CA ALA A 471 0.14 -42.02 0.27
C ALA A 471 -0.18 -40.56 0.63
N PHE A 472 -0.63 -40.31 1.87
CA PHE A 472 -1.09 -39.01 2.38
C PHE A 472 -0.35 -38.62 3.66
N HIS A 473 0.91 -39.03 3.79
CA HIS A 473 1.82 -38.55 4.82
C HIS A 473 2.89 -37.67 4.19
N ARG A 474 3.21 -36.55 4.86
CA ARG A 474 4.40 -35.74 4.60
C ARG A 474 5.44 -36.01 5.67
N THR A 475 6.71 -35.85 5.32
CA THR A 475 7.79 -35.89 6.30
C THR A 475 7.81 -34.57 7.08
N ALA A 476 7.81 -34.67 8.41
CA ALA A 476 8.07 -33.58 9.34
C ALA A 476 9.27 -33.94 10.22
N TYR A 477 10.01 -32.93 10.65
CA TYR A 477 11.21 -33.10 11.48
C TYR A 477 10.95 -32.46 12.84
N LEU A 478 11.06 -33.25 13.91
CA LEU A 478 10.96 -32.74 15.28
C LEU A 478 12.37 -32.67 15.86
N ALA A 479 12.89 -31.45 15.97
CA ALA A 479 14.29 -31.16 16.30
C ALA A 479 14.35 -30.15 17.46
N PRO A 480 14.45 -30.59 18.73
CA PRO A 480 14.36 -29.72 19.92
C PRO A 480 15.35 -28.56 19.96
N GLU A 481 16.55 -28.73 19.41
CA GLU A 481 17.58 -27.67 19.39
C GLU A 481 17.40 -26.65 18.24
N HIS A 482 16.38 -26.79 17.39
CA HIS A 482 16.19 -25.92 16.22
C HIS A 482 14.97 -25.02 16.41
N PRO A 483 15.13 -23.68 16.32
CA PRO A 483 14.03 -22.74 16.40
C PRO A 483 12.90 -23.09 15.43
N GLY A 484 11.65 -23.09 15.90
CA GLY A 484 10.46 -23.43 15.11
C GLY A 484 10.23 -24.93 14.84
N ALA A 485 11.26 -25.78 14.87
CA ALA A 485 11.14 -27.23 14.63
C ALA A 485 10.96 -28.07 15.90
N ALA A 486 10.88 -27.43 17.06
CA ALA A 486 10.65 -28.10 18.35
C ALA A 486 9.17 -28.41 18.63
N LEU A 487 8.22 -27.94 17.83
CA LEU A 487 6.78 -28.16 18.05
C LEU A 487 6.07 -28.55 16.75
N LEU A 488 5.27 -29.62 16.82
CA LEU A 488 4.32 -30.05 15.80
C LEU A 488 2.92 -30.11 16.43
N TYR A 489 1.89 -29.95 15.60
CA TYR A 489 0.50 -30.08 16.01
C TYR A 489 -0.34 -30.71 14.91
N GLY A 490 -1.44 -31.35 15.30
CA GLY A 490 -2.40 -31.92 14.37
C GLY A 490 -3.00 -30.82 13.49
N PRO A 491 -3.11 -31.04 12.16
CA PRO A 491 -3.72 -30.07 11.24
C PRO A 491 -5.21 -29.81 11.52
N ASP A 492 -5.88 -30.75 12.18
CA ASP A 492 -7.24 -30.68 12.72
C ASP A 492 -7.27 -30.31 14.22
N TRP A 493 -6.12 -29.95 14.79
CA TRP A 493 -5.90 -29.64 16.21
C TRP A 493 -6.29 -30.81 17.14
N THR A 494 -5.99 -32.06 16.74
CA THR A 494 -6.20 -33.28 17.55
C THR A 494 -5.05 -33.68 18.47
N TYR A 495 -3.84 -33.15 18.27
CA TYR A 495 -2.68 -33.39 19.13
C TYR A 495 -1.70 -32.22 19.11
N ARG A 496 -0.82 -32.18 20.11
CA ARG A 496 0.39 -31.34 20.13
C ARG A 496 1.59 -32.20 20.53
N LEU A 497 2.66 -32.17 19.75
CA LEU A 497 3.87 -32.96 19.92
C LEU A 497 5.09 -32.04 19.99
N LYS A 498 5.71 -31.93 21.16
CA LYS A 498 6.90 -31.09 21.37
C LYS A 498 8.15 -31.96 21.51
N GLY A 499 9.22 -31.60 20.82
CA GLY A 499 10.54 -32.17 21.05
C GLY A 499 11.20 -31.48 22.24
N LEU A 500 11.84 -32.25 23.12
CA LEU A 500 12.69 -31.70 24.18
C LEU A 500 13.96 -32.53 24.36
N PHE A 501 15.11 -31.86 24.40
CA PHE A 501 16.40 -32.47 24.71
C PHE A 501 16.98 -31.77 25.94
N THR A 502 17.39 -32.54 26.95
CA THR A 502 17.97 -32.04 28.20
C THR A 502 18.84 -33.11 28.86
N ASP A 503 19.96 -32.66 29.43
CA ASP A 503 20.90 -33.49 30.21
C ASP A 503 20.41 -33.72 31.66
N GLU A 504 19.34 -33.06 32.09
CA GLU A 504 18.68 -33.28 33.38
C GLU A 504 17.34 -34.00 33.19
N GLU A 505 16.95 -34.83 34.16
CA GLU A 505 15.64 -35.49 34.15
C GLU A 505 14.55 -34.50 34.55
N SER A 506 13.90 -33.89 33.56
CA SER A 506 12.81 -32.93 33.78
C SER A 506 11.62 -33.55 34.51
N SER A 507 11.00 -32.77 35.39
CA SER A 507 9.75 -33.14 36.06
C SER A 507 8.57 -33.10 35.08
N ILE A 508 7.51 -33.87 35.35
CA ILE A 508 6.29 -33.86 34.50
C ILE A 508 5.69 -32.45 34.46
N GLU A 509 5.78 -31.73 35.56
CA GLU A 509 5.35 -30.34 35.72
C GLU A 509 6.14 -29.34 34.86
N GLU A 510 7.43 -29.58 34.59
CA GLU A 510 8.23 -28.79 33.63
C GLU A 510 7.88 -29.10 32.17
N LEU A 511 7.61 -30.38 31.86
CA LEU A 511 7.22 -30.82 30.52
C LEU A 511 5.83 -30.32 30.13
N PHE A 512 4.89 -30.42 31.06
CA PHE A 512 3.46 -30.11 30.92
C PHE A 512 3.02 -29.07 31.96
N PRO A 513 3.48 -27.82 31.86
CA PRO A 513 3.03 -26.77 32.77
C PRO A 513 1.49 -26.69 32.76
N GLN A 514 0.89 -26.75 33.95
CA GLN A 514 -0.56 -26.67 34.18
C GLN A 514 -1.08 -25.22 34.16
N GLU A 515 -0.42 -24.34 33.43
CA GLU A 515 -0.81 -22.94 33.35
C GLU A 515 -1.76 -22.75 32.18
N ASP A 516 -2.99 -22.27 32.45
CA ASP A 516 -3.99 -21.87 31.44
C ASP A 516 -3.59 -20.59 30.67
N ARG A 517 -2.33 -20.51 30.23
CA ARG A 517 -1.76 -19.40 29.47
C ARG A 517 -2.22 -19.48 28.03
N ILE A 518 -2.83 -18.41 27.57
CA ILE A 518 -3.29 -18.28 26.18
C ILE A 518 -2.10 -17.93 25.28
N GLY A 519 -1.25 -17.04 25.77
CA GLY A 519 -0.19 -16.41 24.98
C GLY A 519 0.61 -15.40 25.80
N THR A 520 1.44 -14.62 25.11
CA THR A 520 2.23 -13.53 25.65
C THR A 520 1.83 -12.22 24.97
N LEU A 521 1.56 -11.18 25.77
CA LEU A 521 1.40 -9.82 25.24
C LEU A 521 2.76 -9.12 25.19
N SER A 522 2.99 -8.34 24.13
CA SER A 522 4.14 -7.42 24.01
C SER A 522 3.62 -5.99 24.20
N LEU A 523 3.97 -5.34 25.31
CA LEU A 523 3.35 -4.09 25.75
C LEU A 523 4.35 -2.92 25.66
N GLN A 524 4.02 -1.87 24.90
CA GLN A 524 4.92 -0.75 24.67
C GLN A 524 4.17 0.59 24.75
N MET A 525 4.74 1.57 25.44
CA MET A 525 4.19 2.95 25.50
C MET A 525 4.95 3.87 24.55
N LYS A 526 4.28 4.32 23.48
CA LYS A 526 4.84 5.25 22.48
C LYS A 526 5.40 6.51 23.13
N THR A 527 4.58 7.18 23.95
CA THR A 527 4.94 8.44 24.63
C THR A 527 6.02 8.29 25.71
N ALA A 528 6.29 7.07 26.16
CA ALA A 528 7.38 6.78 27.08
C ALA A 528 8.75 6.70 26.39
N GLY A 529 8.80 6.66 25.05
CA GLY A 529 10.03 6.36 24.30
C GLY A 529 10.62 5.02 24.71
N ASP A 530 9.77 4.07 25.13
CA ASP A 530 10.18 2.72 25.51
C ASP A 530 10.54 1.97 24.24
N VAL A 531 11.84 1.88 23.94
CA VAL A 531 12.39 1.13 22.78
C VAL A 531 12.27 -0.39 22.97
N GLN A 532 11.82 -0.83 24.14
CA GLN A 532 11.71 -2.24 24.52
C GLN A 532 10.29 -2.51 25.01
N ALA A 533 9.60 -3.42 24.33
CA ALA A 533 8.28 -3.88 24.75
C ALA A 533 8.38 -4.80 25.97
N HIS A 534 7.48 -4.60 26.93
CA HIS A 534 7.37 -5.44 28.12
C HIS A 534 6.55 -6.69 27.79
N ARG A 535 7.20 -7.86 27.73
CA ARG A 535 6.54 -9.14 27.44
C ARG A 535 5.94 -9.75 28.69
N VAL A 536 4.62 -10.00 28.68
CA VAL A 536 3.86 -10.51 29.82
C VAL A 536 2.99 -11.71 29.42
N PRO A 537 3.14 -12.89 30.03
CA PRO A 537 2.26 -14.03 29.78
C PRO A 537 0.86 -13.79 30.37
N ILE A 538 -0.18 -14.15 29.62
CA ILE A 538 -1.58 -13.91 29.96
C ILE A 538 -2.44 -15.17 30.00
N ARG A 539 -3.46 -15.14 30.88
CA ARG A 539 -4.51 -16.16 31.05
C ARG A 539 -5.89 -15.49 30.95
N LEU A 540 -6.94 -16.26 30.65
CA LEU A 540 -8.30 -15.70 30.63
C LEU A 540 -8.70 -15.19 32.02
N GLY A 541 -9.22 -13.96 32.09
CA GLY A 541 -9.58 -13.25 33.33
C GLY A 541 -8.38 -12.79 34.17
N GLN A 542 -7.15 -12.91 33.68
CA GLN A 542 -5.97 -12.33 34.34
C GLN A 542 -5.86 -10.85 34.01
N VAL A 543 -5.80 -10.01 35.04
CA VAL A 543 -5.39 -8.61 34.95
C VAL A 543 -3.86 -8.55 35.04
N VAL A 544 -3.22 -7.85 34.10
CA VAL A 544 -1.79 -7.53 34.12
C VAL A 544 -1.58 -6.02 34.12
N ASP A 545 -0.60 -5.55 34.91
CA ASP A 545 -0.18 -4.15 34.87
C ASP A 545 0.71 -3.93 33.63
N ALA A 546 0.42 -2.86 32.89
CA ALA A 546 1.10 -2.49 31.66
C ALA A 546 1.89 -1.18 31.83
N PRO A 547 2.88 -0.89 30.96
CA PRO A 547 3.62 0.37 31.01
C PRO A 547 2.68 1.58 30.95
N GLY A 548 3.07 2.69 31.57
CA GLY A 548 2.18 3.85 31.75
C GLY A 548 1.14 3.73 32.88
N GLY A 549 1.03 2.57 33.53
CA GLY A 549 0.07 2.34 34.63
C GLY A 549 -1.32 1.93 34.15
N PHE A 550 -1.42 1.45 32.92
CA PHE A 550 -2.61 0.78 32.39
C PHE A 550 -2.79 -0.59 33.05
N GLN A 551 -4.03 -1.08 33.09
CA GLN A 551 -4.34 -2.45 33.48
C GLN A 551 -5.06 -3.16 32.33
N ILE A 552 -4.58 -4.34 31.95
CA ILE A 552 -5.07 -5.11 30.81
C ILE A 552 -5.64 -6.43 31.31
N GLU A 553 -6.90 -6.72 31.02
CA GLU A 553 -7.56 -7.99 31.33
C GLU A 553 -7.86 -8.76 30.04
N ALA A 554 -7.34 -9.97 29.89
CA ALA A 554 -7.67 -10.84 28.75
C ALA A 554 -9.04 -11.53 28.98
N VAL A 555 -10.11 -10.97 28.42
CA VAL A 555 -11.50 -11.38 28.75
C VAL A 555 -12.06 -12.49 27.88
N GLU A 556 -11.64 -12.59 26.63
CA GLU A 556 -12.09 -13.59 25.67
C GLU A 556 -10.94 -13.92 24.73
N ALA A 557 -10.86 -15.15 24.22
CA ALA A 557 -9.87 -15.53 23.22
C ALA A 557 -10.46 -16.52 22.23
N THR A 558 -9.94 -16.50 21.01
CA THR A 558 -10.26 -17.45 19.95
C THR A 558 -8.95 -17.91 19.32
N ALA A 559 -8.86 -19.19 18.98
CA ALA A 559 -7.77 -19.69 18.15
C ALA A 559 -8.08 -19.50 16.65
N ASN A 560 -9.36 -19.39 16.28
CA ASN A 560 -9.85 -19.32 14.90
C ASN A 560 -10.63 -18.01 14.66
N TYR A 561 -9.94 -16.87 14.52
CA TYR A 561 -10.61 -15.60 14.20
C TYR A 561 -10.86 -15.49 12.69
N GLN A 562 -12.09 -15.09 12.32
CA GLN A 562 -12.45 -14.81 10.95
C GLN A 562 -13.28 -13.53 10.87
N GLN A 563 -13.09 -12.72 9.83
CA GLN A 563 -13.92 -11.55 9.55
C GLN A 563 -14.84 -11.83 8.35
N ASP A 564 -16.14 -11.56 8.50
CA ASP A 564 -17.08 -11.59 7.39
C ASP A 564 -16.82 -10.40 6.46
N GLN A 565 -16.20 -10.67 5.31
CA GLN A 565 -15.92 -9.66 4.29
C GLN A 565 -17.20 -8.92 3.80
N LYS A 566 -18.39 -9.52 3.91
CA LYS A 566 -19.65 -8.89 3.47
C LYS A 566 -20.22 -7.93 4.49
N THR A 567 -20.25 -8.27 5.77
CA THR A 567 -20.78 -7.36 6.81
C THR A 567 -19.71 -6.50 7.46
N GLY A 568 -18.45 -6.90 7.41
CA GLY A 568 -17.35 -6.40 8.26
C GLY A 568 -17.39 -6.97 9.69
N GLY A 569 -18.38 -7.81 10.01
CA GLY A 569 -18.59 -8.38 11.34
C GLY A 569 -17.64 -9.53 11.66
N GLU A 570 -17.50 -9.82 12.95
CA GLU A 570 -16.71 -10.97 13.43
C GLU A 570 -17.46 -12.28 13.18
N ILE A 571 -16.80 -13.27 12.56
CA ILE A 571 -17.23 -14.66 12.56
C ILE A 571 -16.46 -15.36 13.68
N ARG A 572 -17.18 -15.68 14.76
CA ARG A 572 -16.60 -16.35 15.93
C ARG A 572 -16.77 -17.86 15.83
N ASP A 573 -15.68 -18.60 16.07
CA ASP A 573 -15.77 -20.05 16.25
C ASP A 573 -16.48 -20.36 17.57
N ALA A 574 -17.66 -20.97 17.48
CA ALA A 574 -18.50 -21.25 18.64
C ALA A 574 -18.04 -22.47 19.46
N ARG A 575 -17.00 -23.19 19.02
CA ARG A 575 -16.42 -24.32 19.78
C ARG A 575 -15.69 -23.81 21.04
N PRO A 576 -15.60 -24.62 22.11
CA PRO A 576 -14.69 -24.33 23.23
C PRO A 576 -13.25 -24.14 22.74
N LEU A 577 -12.48 -23.25 23.35
CA LEU A 577 -11.13 -22.88 22.87
C LEU A 577 -10.21 -24.10 22.66
N ALA A 578 -10.30 -25.13 23.51
CA ALA A 578 -9.54 -26.37 23.38
C ALA A 578 -9.83 -27.20 22.12
N GLN A 579 -10.91 -26.87 21.39
CA GLN A 579 -11.37 -27.54 20.15
C GLN A 579 -11.27 -26.61 18.92
N GLN A 580 -10.76 -25.38 19.10
CA GLN A 580 -10.54 -24.44 18.00
C GLN A 580 -9.12 -24.61 17.46
N PRO A 581 -8.94 -24.86 16.14
CA PRO A 581 -7.61 -24.84 15.52
C PRO A 581 -7.08 -23.40 15.47
N PRO A 582 -5.75 -23.19 15.59
CA PRO A 582 -5.13 -21.86 15.66
C PRO A 582 -4.97 -21.22 14.27
N PHE A 583 -6.07 -20.82 13.66
CA PHE A 583 -6.11 -20.04 12.41
C PHE A 583 -6.37 -18.56 12.70
N ALA A 584 -5.32 -17.74 12.62
CA ALA A 584 -5.32 -16.35 13.11
C ALA A 584 -5.78 -16.24 14.59
N PRO A 585 -4.98 -16.73 15.55
CA PRO A 585 -5.34 -16.64 16.96
C PRO A 585 -5.44 -15.20 17.45
N GLY A 586 -6.34 -14.97 18.41
CA GLY A 586 -6.72 -13.63 18.86
C GLY A 586 -7.24 -13.58 20.29
N VAL A 587 -7.06 -12.41 20.91
CA VAL A 587 -7.51 -12.13 22.27
C VAL A 587 -8.24 -10.79 22.32
N TRP A 588 -9.40 -10.76 22.98
CA TRP A 588 -10.05 -9.52 23.37
C TRP A 588 -9.54 -9.09 24.75
N LEU A 589 -9.06 -7.86 24.82
CA LEU A 589 -8.49 -7.23 25.98
C LEU A 589 -9.43 -6.12 26.47
N ASN A 590 -9.68 -6.08 27.77
CA ASN A 590 -10.23 -4.92 28.46
C ASN A 590 -9.06 -4.07 28.96
N ILE A 591 -8.88 -2.86 28.44
CA ILE A 591 -7.80 -1.95 28.78
C ILE A 591 -8.36 -0.81 29.64
N THR A 592 -7.87 -0.71 30.88
CA THR A 592 -8.25 0.33 31.84
C THR A 592 -7.09 1.33 31.97
N PRO A 593 -7.33 2.65 31.77
CA PRO A 593 -6.26 3.64 31.84
C PRO A 593 -5.88 3.98 33.29
N PRO A 594 -4.66 4.51 33.52
CA PRO A 594 -4.21 4.96 34.83
C PRO A 594 -5.19 5.98 35.42
N GLY A 595 -5.75 5.67 36.60
CA GLY A 595 -6.70 6.54 37.30
C GLY A 595 -8.18 6.15 37.16
N GLY A 596 -8.53 5.11 36.39
CA GLY A 596 -9.88 4.53 36.36
C GLY A 596 -10.86 5.24 35.43
N GLY A 597 -10.47 5.38 34.16
CA GLY A 597 -11.33 5.88 33.07
C GLY A 597 -12.28 4.81 32.50
N GLU A 598 -12.81 5.07 31.31
CA GLU A 598 -13.63 4.08 30.58
C GLU A 598 -12.76 2.90 30.13
N VAL A 599 -13.32 1.69 30.10
CA VAL A 599 -12.59 0.49 29.71
C VAL A 599 -12.71 0.31 28.20
N GLU A 600 -11.60 0.41 27.48
CA GLU A 600 -11.54 0.07 26.05
C GLU A 600 -11.61 -1.46 25.91
N ARG A 601 -12.40 -1.96 24.95
CA ARG A 601 -12.36 -3.37 24.56
C ARG A 601 -11.69 -3.53 23.19
N ARG A 602 -10.44 -4.00 23.19
CA ARG A 602 -9.58 -4.15 22.01
C ARG A 602 -9.48 -5.62 21.57
N LEU A 603 -9.56 -5.91 20.28
CA LEU A 603 -9.13 -7.20 19.72
C LEU A 603 -7.67 -7.08 19.25
N VAL A 604 -6.83 -8.03 19.66
CA VAL A 604 -5.43 -8.16 19.20
C VAL A 604 -5.25 -9.55 18.60
N LEU A 605 -4.65 -9.63 17.40
CA LEU A 605 -4.41 -10.86 16.66
C LEU A 605 -2.90 -11.13 16.56
N GLU A 606 -2.51 -12.39 16.58
CA GLU A 606 -1.10 -12.82 16.71
C GLU A 606 -0.13 -12.29 15.63
N HIS A 607 -0.65 -11.98 14.45
CA HIS A 607 0.16 -11.55 13.30
C HIS A 607 -0.22 -10.15 12.77
N VAL A 608 -1.10 -9.42 13.47
CA VAL A 608 -1.56 -8.08 13.05
C VAL A 608 -0.90 -7.01 13.90
N ASP A 609 0.21 -6.47 13.41
CA ASP A 609 0.89 -5.32 13.98
C ASP A 609 0.07 -4.05 13.68
N ALA A 610 -0.69 -3.59 14.68
CA ALA A 610 -1.64 -2.48 14.52
C ALA A 610 -0.96 -1.13 14.25
N VAL A 611 0.31 -0.97 14.63
CA VAL A 611 1.09 0.25 14.32
C VAL A 611 1.43 0.27 12.83
N THR A 612 1.97 -0.83 12.32
CA THR A 612 2.39 -0.97 10.92
C THR A 612 1.23 -0.84 9.95
N HIS A 613 0.04 -1.30 10.34
CA HIS A 613 -1.18 -1.19 9.54
C HIS A 613 -1.91 0.17 9.63
N GLY A 614 -1.38 1.12 10.41
CA GLY A 614 -2.10 2.37 10.67
C GLY A 614 -3.48 2.11 11.26
N LYS A 615 -3.55 1.24 12.27
CA LYS A 615 -4.75 0.89 13.04
C LYS A 615 -4.65 1.27 14.51
N GLN A 616 -3.44 1.51 15.00
CA GLN A 616 -3.20 1.95 16.37
C GLN A 616 -3.96 3.22 16.76
N GLN A 617 -4.18 4.16 15.83
CA GLN A 617 -4.94 5.40 16.08
C GLN A 617 -6.46 5.23 16.03
N ASP A 618 -6.97 4.06 15.63
CA ASP A 618 -8.41 3.75 15.65
C ASP A 618 -8.88 3.27 17.06
N TYR A 619 -7.95 3.14 18.01
CA TYR A 619 -8.19 2.72 19.40
C TYR A 619 -8.35 3.91 20.37
N ASP A 620 -9.04 3.68 21.50
CA ASP A 620 -9.24 4.70 22.54
C ASP A 620 -7.91 5.07 23.26
N TYR A 621 -7.00 4.10 23.41
CA TYR A 621 -5.66 4.28 23.99
C TYR A 621 -4.54 4.01 22.95
N PRO A 622 -4.35 4.91 21.97
CA PRO A 622 -3.38 4.74 20.88
C PRO A 622 -1.92 4.81 21.34
N GLU A 623 -1.63 5.37 22.52
CA GLU A 623 -0.29 5.43 23.10
C GLU A 623 0.23 4.07 23.59
N LEU A 624 -0.68 3.13 23.89
CA LEU A 624 -0.37 1.78 24.35
C LEU A 624 -0.43 0.80 23.17
N VAL A 625 0.73 0.43 22.65
CA VAL A 625 0.90 -0.61 21.63
C VAL A 625 0.86 -1.97 22.32
N VAL A 626 0.10 -2.89 21.73
CA VAL A 626 -0.09 -4.25 22.24
C VAL A 626 -0.01 -5.23 21.07
N ASP A 627 1.11 -5.95 20.97
CA ASP A 627 1.18 -7.16 20.14
C ASP A 627 0.80 -8.38 20.98
N PHE A 628 0.45 -9.48 20.30
CA PHE A 628 0.09 -10.75 20.92
C PHE A 628 0.85 -11.90 20.24
N GLU A 629 1.22 -12.91 21.01
CA GLU A 629 1.88 -14.14 20.55
C GLU A 629 1.17 -15.34 21.19
N TRP A 630 0.72 -16.31 20.39
CA TRP A 630 -0.06 -17.44 20.89
C TRP A 630 0.84 -18.54 21.42
N GLU A 631 0.60 -18.99 22.64
CA GLU A 631 1.41 -20.03 23.27
C GLU A 631 0.85 -21.41 22.90
N TYR A 632 1.05 -21.84 21.64
CA TYR A 632 0.54 -23.10 21.08
C TYR A 632 0.73 -24.33 22.00
N TRP A 633 1.81 -24.39 22.78
CA TRP A 633 2.09 -25.47 23.73
C TRP A 633 1.35 -25.35 25.07
N GLN A 634 1.04 -24.14 25.53
CA GLN A 634 0.44 -23.90 26.86
C GLN A 634 -1.05 -23.56 26.78
N SER A 635 -1.55 -23.12 25.62
CA SER A 635 -2.96 -22.80 25.41
C SER A 635 -3.89 -23.99 25.68
N ALA A 636 -5.15 -23.70 25.96
CA ALA A 636 -6.20 -24.70 25.88
C ALA A 636 -6.17 -25.34 24.48
N GLY A 637 -6.24 -26.67 24.41
CA GLY A 637 -6.04 -27.41 23.16
C GLY A 637 -6.15 -28.92 23.35
N PRO A 638 -5.78 -29.71 22.33
CA PRO A 638 -5.76 -31.17 22.38
C PRO A 638 -4.68 -31.72 23.33
N PRO A 639 -4.70 -33.04 23.58
CA PRO A 639 -3.67 -33.72 24.35
C PRO A 639 -2.24 -33.37 23.90
N ARG A 640 -1.38 -33.14 24.89
CA ARG A 640 0.04 -32.83 24.69
C ARG A 640 0.90 -34.08 24.84
N TYR A 641 1.94 -34.15 24.02
CA TYR A 641 2.94 -35.21 24.04
C TYR A 641 4.33 -34.60 23.92
N VAL A 642 5.28 -35.04 24.74
CA VAL A 642 6.68 -34.66 24.61
C VAL A 642 7.48 -35.84 24.10
N LEU A 643 8.17 -35.66 22.98
CA LEU A 643 9.25 -36.55 22.57
C LEU A 643 10.53 -36.09 23.27
N HIS A 644 10.86 -36.78 24.35
CA HIS A 644 11.93 -36.41 25.26
C HIS A 644 13.19 -37.24 25.01
N TRP A 645 14.30 -36.57 24.71
CA TRP A 645 15.63 -37.16 24.68
C TRP A 645 16.36 -36.78 25.97
N GLY A 646 16.61 -37.78 26.83
CA GLY A 646 17.43 -37.61 28.03
C GLY A 646 18.93 -37.76 27.76
N PRO A 647 19.77 -37.90 28.81
CA PRO A 647 21.25 -37.96 28.69
C PRO A 647 21.80 -39.08 27.79
N ASN A 648 21.06 -40.20 27.68
CA ASN A 648 21.43 -41.32 26.81
C ASN A 648 21.06 -41.09 25.32
N ARG A 649 20.37 -39.97 25.02
CA ARG A 649 19.81 -39.60 23.71
C ARG A 649 18.91 -40.66 23.07
N GLU A 650 18.27 -41.48 23.90
CA GLU A 650 17.17 -42.36 23.51
C GLU A 650 15.85 -41.57 23.65
N PRO A 651 14.99 -41.50 22.62
CA PRO A 651 13.70 -40.84 22.73
C PRO A 651 12.68 -41.66 23.53
N VAL A 652 11.94 -40.95 24.37
CA VAL A 652 10.78 -41.46 25.10
C VAL A 652 9.60 -40.53 24.80
N LEU A 653 8.47 -41.09 24.37
CA LEU A 653 7.23 -40.34 24.27
C LEU A 653 6.60 -40.30 25.66
N ILE A 654 6.38 -39.10 26.17
CA ILE A 654 5.73 -38.83 27.45
C ILE A 654 4.42 -38.12 27.14
N ASP A 655 3.32 -38.51 27.79
CA ASP A 655 2.03 -37.81 27.69
C ASP A 655 1.73 -36.97 28.95
N GLU A 656 0.59 -36.27 28.95
CA GLU A 656 0.16 -35.43 30.09
C GLU A 656 -0.13 -36.21 31.38
N ALA A 657 -0.33 -37.53 31.32
CA ALA A 657 -0.46 -38.37 32.50
C ALA A 657 0.91 -38.76 33.09
N GLY A 658 1.99 -38.49 32.34
CA GLY A 658 3.35 -38.90 32.67
C GLY A 658 3.69 -40.32 32.22
N ASP A 659 2.83 -40.97 31.43
CA ASP A 659 3.07 -42.33 30.94
C ASP A 659 4.20 -42.30 29.90
N ARG A 660 5.30 -43.01 30.22
CA ARG A 660 6.54 -43.04 29.44
C ARG A 660 6.56 -44.25 28.52
N ASN A 661 6.53 -44.00 27.21
CA ASN A 661 6.54 -45.01 26.17
C ASN A 661 7.85 -44.94 25.37
N ALA A 662 8.50 -46.09 25.17
CA ALA A 662 9.69 -46.17 24.31
C ALA A 662 9.29 -45.90 22.85
N VAL A 663 10.16 -45.20 22.11
CA VAL A 663 9.93 -44.86 20.70
C VAL A 663 10.89 -45.66 19.83
N ILE A 664 10.35 -46.31 18.79
CA ILE A 664 11.05 -47.28 17.96
C ILE A 664 10.89 -46.91 16.49
N ASP A 665 11.98 -47.00 15.72
CA ASP A 665 11.99 -46.72 14.28
C ASP A 665 10.98 -47.59 13.52
N GLY A 666 10.23 -46.99 12.61
CA GLY A 666 9.18 -47.64 11.82
C GLY A 666 7.83 -47.82 12.54
N GLU A 667 7.77 -47.66 13.86
CA GLU A 667 6.53 -47.82 14.63
C GLU A 667 5.66 -46.55 14.62
N VAL A 668 4.38 -46.71 15.00
CA VAL A 668 3.45 -45.60 15.19
C VAL A 668 3.65 -45.05 16.60
N LEU A 669 3.73 -43.73 16.76
CA LEU A 669 3.81 -43.10 18.07
C LEU A 669 2.59 -43.52 18.93
N PRO A 670 2.79 -44.00 20.17
CA PRO A 670 1.70 -44.50 21.02
C PRO A 670 0.89 -43.34 21.63
N MET A 671 0.11 -42.69 20.76
CA MET A 671 -0.80 -41.57 21.07
C MET A 671 -2.24 -42.09 21.20
N SER A 672 -3.19 -41.20 21.56
CA SER A 672 -4.61 -41.55 21.66
C SER A 672 -5.16 -42.10 20.34
N ALA A 673 -6.11 -43.04 20.40
CA ALA A 673 -6.71 -43.67 19.22
C ALA A 673 -7.51 -42.69 18.32
N ASP A 674 -7.87 -41.51 18.83
CA ASP A 674 -8.53 -40.44 18.07
C ASP A 674 -7.53 -39.59 17.27
N VAL A 675 -6.23 -39.78 17.46
CA VAL A 675 -5.15 -39.10 16.72
C VAL A 675 -4.80 -39.91 15.46
N LEU A 676 -4.75 -39.25 14.30
CA LEU A 676 -4.26 -39.87 13.08
C LEU A 676 -2.82 -40.37 13.27
N PRO A 677 -2.50 -41.62 12.89
CA PRO A 677 -1.25 -42.27 13.27
C PRO A 677 -0.02 -41.56 12.68
N ILE A 678 0.80 -41.00 13.56
CA ILE A 678 2.13 -40.49 13.24
C ILE A 678 3.10 -41.66 13.29
N ARG A 679 3.79 -41.95 12.18
CA ARG A 679 4.81 -43.01 12.14
C ARG A 679 6.19 -42.40 12.31
N VAL A 680 7.01 -42.99 13.17
CA VAL A 680 8.44 -42.71 13.25
C VAL A 680 9.09 -43.33 12.02
N ARG A 681 9.76 -42.52 11.20
CA ARG A 681 10.53 -43.02 10.07
C ARG A 681 11.92 -43.45 10.54
N ASP A 682 12.66 -42.50 11.11
CA ASP A 682 14.01 -42.67 11.63
C ASP A 682 14.25 -41.74 12.84
N ILE A 683 15.01 -42.22 13.83
CA ILE A 683 15.50 -41.46 14.98
C ILE A 683 17.02 -41.25 14.84
N TYR A 684 17.45 -40.00 15.08
CA TYR A 684 18.85 -39.61 15.13
C TYR A 684 19.17 -39.10 16.54
N ARG A 685 20.25 -39.60 17.15
CA ARG A 685 20.63 -39.25 18.54
C ARG A 685 21.48 -38.00 18.56
N ASP A 686 22.37 -37.89 17.58
CA ASP A 686 23.05 -36.66 17.21
C ASP A 686 22.99 -36.53 15.69
N SER A 687 22.19 -35.59 15.20
CA SER A 687 21.93 -35.46 13.77
C SER A 687 22.99 -34.64 13.06
N LYS A 688 23.10 -34.84 11.75
CA LYS A 688 23.70 -33.88 10.83
C LYS A 688 22.78 -33.67 9.65
N PHE A 689 22.43 -32.42 9.39
CA PHE A 689 21.54 -32.02 8.31
C PHE A 689 22.35 -31.68 7.06
N GLU A 690 22.03 -32.34 5.95
CA GLU A 690 22.52 -31.99 4.63
C GLU A 690 21.34 -31.43 3.82
N SER A 691 21.17 -30.09 3.86
CA SER A 691 20.11 -29.40 3.12
C SER A 691 20.35 -29.48 1.62
N GLN A 692 19.34 -29.91 0.87
CA GLN A 692 19.38 -30.01 -0.59
C GLN A 692 18.48 -28.94 -1.21
N VAL A 693 18.92 -27.67 -1.18
CA VAL A 693 18.18 -26.58 -1.83
C VAL A 693 18.56 -26.49 -3.30
N GLN A 694 17.60 -26.75 -4.19
CA GLN A 694 17.73 -26.56 -5.63
C GLN A 694 17.04 -25.25 -6.04
N PHE A 695 17.84 -24.24 -6.39
CA PHE A 695 17.31 -23.05 -7.06
C PHE A 695 16.75 -23.44 -8.43
N LEU A 696 15.55 -22.95 -8.72
CA LEU A 696 14.88 -23.14 -10.00
C LEU A 696 15.12 -21.91 -10.87
N GLU A 697 15.25 -22.10 -12.17
CA GLU A 697 15.30 -20.97 -13.11
C GLU A 697 13.91 -20.30 -13.17
N SER A 698 13.87 -18.96 -13.09
CA SER A 698 12.64 -18.19 -13.26
C SER A 698 12.01 -18.51 -14.62
N ARG A 699 10.70 -18.77 -14.61
CA ARG A 699 9.96 -19.25 -15.79
C ARG A 699 9.29 -18.08 -16.49
N VAL A 700 10.11 -17.17 -17.01
CA VAL A 700 9.65 -16.08 -17.88
C VAL A 700 9.35 -16.65 -19.27
N GLY A 701 8.09 -16.55 -19.70
CA GLY A 701 7.64 -16.94 -21.03
C GLY A 701 8.24 -16.09 -22.15
N GLU A 702 8.13 -16.55 -23.40
CA GLU A 702 8.60 -15.78 -24.58
C GLU A 702 7.87 -14.44 -24.77
N ASP A 703 6.67 -14.31 -24.19
CA ASP A 703 5.86 -13.08 -24.12
C ASP A 703 6.28 -12.14 -22.97
N GLY A 704 7.20 -12.57 -22.11
CA GLY A 704 7.58 -11.85 -20.89
C GLY A 704 6.61 -12.06 -19.72
N PHE A 705 5.67 -13.02 -19.80
CA PHE A 705 4.89 -13.42 -18.64
C PHE A 705 5.77 -14.18 -17.65
N ASP A 706 5.86 -13.69 -16.43
CA ASP A 706 6.60 -14.34 -15.35
C ASP A 706 5.64 -15.20 -14.55
N ALA A 707 5.37 -16.40 -15.07
CA ALA A 707 4.53 -17.38 -14.40
C ALA A 707 5.12 -17.84 -13.05
N SER A 708 6.42 -17.59 -12.83
CA SER A 708 7.09 -17.94 -11.58
C SER A 708 6.77 -16.96 -10.45
N PHE A 709 6.45 -15.69 -10.75
CA PHE A 709 5.95 -14.72 -9.76
C PHE A 709 4.71 -15.21 -8.97
N TYR A 710 3.92 -16.13 -9.53
CA TYR A 710 2.68 -16.67 -8.96
C TYR A 710 2.82 -18.11 -8.46
N SER A 711 4.00 -18.47 -7.96
CA SER A 711 4.36 -19.85 -7.62
C SER A 711 4.55 -20.01 -6.11
N ASP A 712 3.89 -20.99 -5.52
CA ASP A 712 4.07 -21.41 -4.11
C ASP A 712 5.49 -22.00 -3.81
N ASP A 713 6.42 -21.92 -4.76
CA ASP A 713 7.82 -22.35 -4.59
C ASP A 713 8.55 -21.27 -3.77
N ALA A 714 8.97 -21.60 -2.55
CA ALA A 714 9.69 -20.69 -1.64
C ALA A 714 10.91 -20.02 -2.31
N PRO A 715 11.25 -18.76 -1.96
CA PRO A 715 12.44 -18.10 -2.48
C PRO A 715 13.73 -18.75 -1.98
N GLY A 716 14.82 -18.53 -2.70
CA GLY A 716 16.15 -19.03 -2.40
C GLY A 716 17.18 -17.93 -2.10
N LEU A 717 18.12 -18.27 -1.22
CA LEU A 717 19.29 -17.45 -0.88
C LEU A 717 20.57 -18.28 -1.01
N GLU A 718 21.54 -17.79 -1.77
CA GLU A 718 22.92 -18.30 -1.75
C GLU A 718 23.79 -17.32 -0.96
N LEU A 719 24.20 -17.74 0.24
CA LEU A 719 24.92 -16.93 1.20
C LEU A 719 26.33 -17.48 1.40
N LYS A 720 27.35 -16.66 1.14
CA LYS A 720 28.71 -16.92 1.61
C LYS A 720 28.86 -16.41 3.04
N ILE A 721 29.38 -17.26 3.90
CA ILE A 721 29.56 -17.01 5.33
C ILE A 721 31.05 -17.16 5.62
N SER A 722 31.67 -16.09 6.12
CA SER A 722 33.10 -16.05 6.42
C SER A 722 33.27 -15.81 7.91
N ILE A 723 33.88 -16.75 8.64
CA ILE A 723 34.08 -16.69 10.08
C ILE A 723 35.60 -16.68 10.37
N ASP A 724 36.10 -15.56 10.86
CA ASP A 724 37.46 -15.43 11.37
C ASP A 724 37.59 -16.16 12.71
N LYS A 725 38.45 -17.19 12.76
CA LYS A 725 38.78 -17.92 13.98
C LYS A 725 40.07 -17.40 14.65
N GLY A 726 40.58 -16.25 14.20
CA GLY A 726 41.80 -15.63 14.71
C GLY A 726 43.04 -16.41 14.24
N PRO A 727 43.85 -17.00 15.14
CA PRO A 727 45.05 -17.75 14.75
C PRO A 727 44.80 -18.92 13.78
N ASP A 728 43.60 -19.52 13.83
CA ASP A 728 43.20 -20.63 12.95
C ASP A 728 42.77 -20.17 11.54
N GLY A 729 42.74 -18.85 11.29
CA GLY A 729 42.38 -18.24 10.02
C GLY A 729 40.88 -18.09 9.78
N VAL A 730 40.51 -17.69 8.55
CA VAL A 730 39.12 -17.51 8.14
C VAL A 730 38.58 -18.81 7.56
N VAL A 731 37.47 -19.30 8.12
CA VAL A 731 36.67 -20.38 7.54
C VAL A 731 35.60 -19.75 6.65
N GLU A 732 35.66 -20.04 5.34
CA GLU A 732 34.62 -19.65 4.38
C GLU A 732 33.74 -20.83 4.03
N GLU A 733 32.43 -20.61 4.01
CA GLU A 733 31.42 -21.59 3.62
C GLU A 733 30.37 -20.94 2.74
N VAL A 734 29.79 -21.69 1.79
CA VAL A 734 28.64 -21.26 1.00
C VAL A 734 27.45 -22.12 1.36
N ARG A 735 26.33 -21.48 1.67
CA ARG A 735 25.07 -22.12 2.05
C ARG A 735 23.96 -21.71 1.10
N LYS A 736 23.07 -22.66 0.84
CA LYS A 736 21.82 -22.46 0.11
C LYS A 736 20.69 -22.61 1.10
N LEU A 737 19.90 -21.56 1.25
CA LEU A 737 18.74 -21.48 2.13
C LEU A 737 17.49 -21.27 1.28
N ALA A 738 16.33 -21.68 1.79
CA ALA A 738 15.03 -21.42 1.16
C ALA A 738 14.01 -21.02 2.23
N ALA A 739 13.17 -20.00 1.99
CA ALA A 739 12.23 -19.48 2.99
C ALA A 739 10.95 -20.34 3.10
N THR A 740 11.11 -21.59 3.54
CA THR A 740 9.99 -22.52 3.72
C THR A 740 9.33 -22.35 5.09
N PRO A 741 7.99 -22.27 5.20
CA PRO A 741 7.30 -22.25 6.50
C PRO A 741 7.66 -23.46 7.38
N GLY A 742 8.32 -23.21 8.51
CA GLY A 742 8.71 -24.24 9.48
C GLY A 742 9.77 -25.25 9.01
N GLY A 743 10.45 -25.00 7.88
CA GLY A 743 11.44 -25.93 7.33
C GLY A 743 12.88 -25.58 7.69
N LEU A 744 13.63 -26.54 8.26
CA LEU A 744 15.03 -26.40 8.68
C LEU A 744 16.02 -25.95 7.57
N VAL A 745 15.60 -25.88 6.31
CA VAL A 745 16.40 -25.33 5.20
C VAL A 745 16.44 -23.80 5.18
N ASN A 746 15.65 -23.12 6.00
CA ASN A 746 15.68 -21.67 6.15
C ASN A 746 16.67 -21.20 7.23
N VAL A 747 17.21 -22.11 8.06
CA VAL A 747 18.19 -21.81 9.11
C VAL A 747 19.60 -22.24 8.69
N TYR A 748 20.60 -21.44 9.06
CA TYR A 748 22.00 -21.84 9.15
C TYR A 748 22.48 -21.73 10.60
N ARG A 749 23.18 -22.76 11.08
CA ARG A 749 23.85 -22.77 12.39
C ARG A 749 25.36 -22.64 12.22
N ALA A 750 25.98 -21.73 12.97
CA ALA A 750 27.43 -21.57 12.98
C ALA A 750 28.12 -22.85 13.53
N PRO A 751 29.19 -23.38 12.90
CA PRO A 751 29.90 -24.57 13.37
C PRO A 751 30.58 -24.46 14.74
N ASP A 752 30.60 -23.25 15.33
CA ASP A 752 31.09 -22.98 16.69
C ASP A 752 29.95 -22.61 17.66
N ASP A 753 28.71 -22.84 17.24
CA ASP A 753 27.48 -22.64 18.02
C ASP A 753 27.22 -21.18 18.45
N THR A 754 27.97 -20.20 17.93
CA THR A 754 27.86 -18.82 18.43
C THR A 754 26.66 -18.04 17.91
N PHE A 755 26.10 -18.41 16.74
CA PHE A 755 24.90 -17.80 16.18
C PHE A 755 24.16 -18.72 15.18
N ASP A 756 22.87 -18.47 15.02
CA ASP A 756 22.03 -18.96 13.94
C ASP A 756 21.67 -17.79 12.98
N ILE A 757 21.41 -18.10 11.71
CA ILE A 757 20.85 -17.18 10.71
C ILE A 757 19.51 -17.78 10.25
N LEU A 758 18.44 -16.98 10.28
CA LEU A 758 17.12 -17.34 9.77
C LEU A 758 16.85 -16.55 8.47
N PHE A 759 16.50 -17.23 7.38
CA PHE A 759 16.10 -16.63 6.11
C PHE A 759 14.58 -16.69 5.91
N TYR A 760 13.95 -15.57 5.58
CA TYR A 760 12.49 -15.45 5.41
C TYR A 760 12.14 -14.29 4.46
N GLU A 761 10.86 -14.17 4.11
CA GLU A 761 10.29 -12.99 3.47
C GLU A 761 9.51 -12.19 4.51
N ASN A 762 9.80 -10.89 4.62
CA ASN A 762 9.19 -10.01 5.61
C ASN A 762 7.84 -9.47 5.10
N ASP A 763 6.82 -10.28 5.36
CA ASP A 763 5.41 -10.07 5.02
C ASP A 763 4.73 -8.93 5.81
N ARG A 764 5.38 -8.44 6.88
CA ARG A 764 4.91 -7.34 7.75
C ARG A 764 5.17 -5.97 7.15
N THR A 765 6.18 -5.84 6.30
CA THR A 765 6.50 -4.59 5.60
C THR A 765 5.68 -4.43 4.33
N MET A 766 5.58 -3.22 3.76
CA MET A 766 4.96 -3.06 2.44
C MET A 766 5.72 -3.89 1.40
N PRO A 767 5.04 -4.75 0.62
CA PRO A 767 5.67 -5.55 -0.44
C PRO A 767 6.34 -4.64 -1.46
N PHE A 768 7.44 -5.10 -2.05
CA PHE A 768 8.13 -4.31 -3.08
C PHE A 768 7.41 -4.40 -4.44
N GLU A 769 6.74 -5.51 -4.72
CA GLU A 769 5.92 -5.70 -5.91
C GLU A 769 4.68 -6.55 -5.61
N TRP A 770 3.58 -6.22 -6.25
CA TRP A 770 2.37 -7.03 -6.32
C TRP A 770 1.87 -7.06 -7.77
N ARG A 771 1.32 -8.19 -8.20
CA ARG A 771 0.81 -8.35 -9.57
C ARG A 771 -0.51 -9.11 -9.57
N SER A 772 -1.43 -8.72 -10.46
CA SER A 772 -2.72 -9.39 -10.65
C SER A 772 -2.93 -9.73 -12.12
N VAL A 773 -3.40 -10.93 -12.45
CA VAL A 773 -3.89 -11.28 -13.79
C VAL A 773 -5.42 -11.21 -13.80
N LEU A 774 -5.99 -10.42 -14.72
CA LEU A 774 -7.43 -10.17 -14.76
C LEU A 774 -8.13 -10.87 -15.94
N SER A 775 -9.22 -11.58 -15.66
CA SER A 775 -10.14 -12.06 -16.71
C SER A 775 -11.30 -11.09 -16.94
N ILE A 776 -11.75 -11.01 -18.18
CA ILE A 776 -12.98 -10.28 -18.56
C ILE A 776 -14.05 -11.28 -18.99
N TYR A 777 -15.26 -11.09 -18.49
CA TYR A 777 -16.42 -11.87 -18.88
C TYR A 777 -17.56 -10.96 -19.34
N GLU A 778 -18.32 -11.40 -20.33
CA GLU A 778 -19.56 -10.77 -20.80
C GLU A 778 -20.76 -11.65 -20.44
N GLU A 779 -21.98 -11.09 -20.40
CA GLU A 779 -23.20 -11.90 -20.42
C GLU A 779 -23.20 -12.79 -21.69
N ASP A 780 -23.40 -14.10 -21.51
CA ASP A 780 -23.51 -15.01 -22.64
C ASP A 780 -24.87 -14.79 -23.34
N PRO A 781 -24.89 -14.42 -24.63
CA PRO A 781 -26.14 -14.13 -25.34
C PRO A 781 -27.04 -15.36 -25.55
N SER A 782 -26.53 -16.59 -25.34
CA SER A 782 -27.33 -17.81 -25.30
C SER A 782 -27.89 -18.13 -23.91
N GLY A 783 -27.46 -17.40 -22.87
CA GLY A 783 -27.77 -17.72 -21.48
C GLY A 783 -27.07 -18.99 -20.98
N ALA A 784 -26.00 -19.45 -21.63
CA ALA A 784 -25.23 -20.60 -21.17
C ALA A 784 -24.45 -20.27 -19.88
N TRP A 785 -24.54 -21.14 -18.88
CA TRP A 785 -23.93 -20.92 -17.57
C TRP A 785 -22.54 -21.54 -17.49
N THR A 786 -21.55 -20.73 -17.13
CA THR A 786 -20.17 -21.15 -16.85
C THR A 786 -20.00 -21.34 -15.34
N VAL A 787 -19.30 -22.40 -14.94
CA VAL A 787 -18.91 -22.69 -13.55
C VAL A 787 -17.46 -22.25 -13.34
N PHE A 788 -17.22 -21.57 -12.23
CA PHE A 788 -15.93 -21.02 -11.82
C PHE A 788 -15.47 -21.69 -10.53
N SER A 789 -14.19 -22.11 -10.52
CA SER A 789 -13.53 -22.72 -9.37
C SER A 789 -13.46 -21.76 -8.18
N GLY A 790 -13.91 -22.23 -7.00
CA GLY A 790 -13.79 -21.51 -5.73
C GLY A 790 -12.36 -21.25 -5.23
N LYS A 791 -11.33 -21.85 -5.84
CA LYS A 791 -9.90 -21.66 -5.50
C LYS A 791 -9.16 -20.70 -6.40
N THR A 792 -9.56 -20.61 -7.67
CA THR A 792 -8.79 -19.91 -8.71
C THR A 792 -9.57 -18.86 -9.49
N GLY A 793 -10.90 -18.77 -9.29
CA GLY A 793 -11.80 -17.92 -10.09
C GLY A 793 -11.91 -18.33 -11.56
N ARG A 794 -11.16 -19.35 -12.01
CA ARG A 794 -11.07 -19.78 -13.41
C ARG A 794 -12.27 -20.65 -13.81
N PRO A 795 -12.72 -20.60 -15.07
CA PRO A 795 -13.82 -21.43 -15.55
C PRO A 795 -13.40 -22.90 -15.65
N ILE A 796 -14.14 -23.78 -14.97
CA ILE A 796 -13.87 -25.23 -14.92
C ILE A 796 -14.92 -26.09 -15.65
N GLY A 797 -16.08 -25.52 -15.98
CA GLY A 797 -17.13 -26.25 -16.67
C GLY A 797 -18.28 -25.38 -17.17
N ALA A 798 -19.23 -26.00 -17.85
CA ALA A 798 -20.48 -25.36 -18.27
C ALA A 798 -21.68 -26.21 -17.82
N LEU A 799 -22.73 -25.57 -17.32
CA LEU A 799 -23.98 -26.24 -16.96
C LEU A 799 -24.87 -26.38 -18.20
N THR A 800 -25.56 -27.51 -18.31
CA THR A 800 -26.64 -27.65 -19.31
C THR A 800 -27.78 -26.66 -19.01
N GLU A 801 -28.53 -26.26 -20.03
CA GLU A 801 -29.69 -25.36 -19.89
C GLU A 801 -30.68 -25.83 -18.81
N GLN A 802 -30.88 -27.15 -18.66
CA GLN A 802 -31.77 -27.72 -17.64
C GLN A 802 -31.18 -27.60 -16.21
N GLN A 803 -29.86 -27.75 -16.05
CA GLN A 803 -29.18 -27.50 -14.76
C GLN A 803 -29.22 -26.01 -14.41
N ALA A 804 -28.90 -25.13 -15.37
CA ALA A 804 -29.00 -23.69 -15.26
C ALA A 804 -30.42 -23.22 -14.85
N GLN A 805 -31.46 -23.64 -15.57
CA GLN A 805 -32.86 -23.34 -15.22
C GLN A 805 -33.29 -23.91 -13.85
N THR A 806 -32.59 -24.92 -13.34
CA THR A 806 -32.81 -25.45 -11.98
C THR A 806 -32.08 -24.60 -10.93
N PHE A 807 -30.92 -24.06 -11.28
CA PHE A 807 -30.16 -23.10 -10.47
C PHE A 807 -30.87 -21.75 -10.35
N GLU A 808 -31.24 -21.12 -11.46
CA GLU A 808 -31.96 -19.83 -11.49
C GLU A 808 -33.22 -19.84 -10.61
N ARG A 809 -34.02 -20.91 -10.73
CA ARG A 809 -35.26 -21.08 -9.93
C ARG A 809 -35.02 -21.27 -8.44
N ARG A 810 -33.83 -21.73 -8.04
CA ARG A 810 -33.50 -22.03 -6.65
C ARG A 810 -32.79 -20.87 -5.95
N PHE A 811 -32.09 -20.00 -6.69
CA PHE A 811 -31.17 -19.03 -6.10
C PHE A 811 -31.19 -17.60 -6.70
N GLY A 812 -31.84 -17.37 -7.84
CA GLY A 812 -31.86 -16.06 -8.51
C GLY A 812 -30.86 -15.92 -9.65
N ARG A 813 -30.64 -14.68 -10.13
CA ARG A 813 -29.86 -14.37 -11.35
C ARG A 813 -28.48 -13.76 -11.10
N ASP A 814 -28.26 -13.18 -9.92
CA ASP A 814 -26.94 -12.65 -9.55
C ASP A 814 -26.02 -13.82 -9.18
N ALA A 815 -24.75 -13.77 -9.59
CA ALA A 815 -23.81 -14.89 -9.58
C ALA A 815 -23.92 -15.75 -8.31
N VAL A 816 -24.30 -17.01 -8.51
CA VAL A 816 -24.74 -17.90 -7.43
C VAL A 816 -23.59 -18.78 -7.00
N SER A 817 -23.22 -18.75 -5.72
CA SER A 817 -22.39 -19.81 -5.12
C SER A 817 -23.18 -21.11 -5.14
N LEU A 818 -22.61 -22.21 -5.62
CA LEU A 818 -23.32 -23.47 -5.89
C LEU A 818 -23.85 -24.20 -4.63
N ASN A 819 -23.67 -23.59 -3.45
CA ASN A 819 -23.98 -23.95 -2.06
C ASN A 819 -22.90 -24.72 -1.32
N ASP A 820 -22.91 -24.49 0.01
CA ASP A 820 -22.28 -25.33 1.04
C ASP A 820 -22.30 -26.83 0.69
N ASP A 821 -21.10 -27.34 0.38
CA ASP A 821 -20.59 -28.70 0.52
C ASP A 821 -21.49 -29.83 -0.03
N ARG A 822 -21.34 -30.17 -1.32
CA ARG A 822 -22.09 -31.27 -1.97
C ARG A 822 -21.32 -32.09 -3.01
N ASP A 823 -20.27 -31.53 -3.58
CA ASP A 823 -19.15 -32.15 -4.29
C ASP A 823 -18.19 -32.82 -3.29
N GLY A 824 -17.98 -32.18 -2.13
CA GLY A 824 -17.16 -32.73 -1.04
C GLY A 824 -15.71 -32.28 -1.06
N ASP A 825 -15.40 -31.20 -1.80
CA ASP A 825 -14.08 -30.55 -1.79
C ASP A 825 -13.94 -29.45 -0.73
N GLY A 826 -15.07 -28.99 -0.16
CA GLY A 826 -15.11 -27.90 0.82
C GLY A 826 -14.92 -26.50 0.22
N GLU A 827 -14.84 -26.37 -1.10
CA GLU A 827 -14.68 -25.10 -1.80
C GLU A 827 -16.03 -24.51 -2.21
N ARG A 828 -16.07 -23.20 -2.48
CA ARG A 828 -17.29 -22.50 -2.90
C ARG A 828 -17.23 -22.15 -4.37
N ASP A 829 -17.65 -23.09 -5.21
CA ASP A 829 -17.83 -22.83 -6.63
C ASP A 829 -18.94 -21.80 -6.91
N TRP A 830 -18.83 -21.16 -8.06
CA TRP A 830 -19.75 -20.12 -8.52
C TRP A 830 -20.25 -20.42 -9.93
N ALA A 831 -21.47 -20.01 -10.27
CA ALA A 831 -21.90 -19.99 -11.66
C ALA A 831 -22.68 -18.72 -12.04
N GLY A 832 -22.60 -18.39 -13.32
CA GLY A 832 -23.36 -17.32 -13.95
C GLY A 832 -23.45 -17.52 -15.47
N PRO A 833 -24.40 -16.85 -16.15
CA PRO A 833 -24.52 -16.87 -17.61
C PRO A 833 -23.43 -15.96 -18.22
N LEU A 834 -22.17 -16.32 -17.99
CA LEU A 834 -20.99 -15.51 -18.28
C LEU A 834 -20.07 -16.23 -19.26
N ARG A 835 -19.61 -15.50 -20.27
CA ARG A 835 -18.69 -15.97 -21.31
C ARG A 835 -17.35 -15.27 -21.16
N LEU A 836 -16.27 -16.03 -21.03
CA LEU A 836 -14.90 -15.48 -21.03
C LEU A 836 -14.63 -14.78 -22.35
N VAL A 837 -14.12 -13.54 -22.27
CA VAL A 837 -13.66 -12.76 -23.41
C VAL A 837 -12.16 -12.96 -23.54
N ASP A 838 -11.71 -13.46 -24.69
CA ASP A 838 -10.28 -13.51 -25.01
C ASP A 838 -9.71 -12.08 -25.07
N ARG A 839 -8.69 -11.83 -24.25
CA ARG A 839 -7.99 -10.54 -24.12
C ARG A 839 -6.48 -10.67 -24.35
N GLY A 840 -6.02 -11.80 -24.90
CA GLY A 840 -4.61 -12.08 -25.11
C GLY A 840 -4.00 -12.99 -24.03
N SER A 841 -2.67 -12.95 -23.94
CA SER A 841 -1.86 -13.73 -23.00
C SER A 841 -2.16 -13.38 -21.53
N GLU A 842 -1.60 -14.14 -20.59
CA GLU A 842 -1.62 -13.72 -19.18
C GLU A 842 -0.83 -12.41 -18.98
N ARG A 843 0.25 -12.15 -19.75
CA ARG A 843 0.98 -10.87 -19.73
C ARG A 843 0.14 -9.68 -20.22
N ASP A 844 -0.69 -9.85 -21.26
CA ASP A 844 -1.58 -8.78 -21.77
C ASP A 844 -2.68 -8.37 -20.76
N ARG A 845 -2.91 -9.23 -19.77
CA ARG A 845 -3.97 -9.12 -18.75
C ARG A 845 -3.43 -8.86 -17.34
N GLU A 846 -2.12 -8.85 -17.20
CA GLU A 846 -1.40 -8.58 -15.96
C GLU A 846 -1.38 -7.07 -15.66
N ILE A 847 -1.65 -6.71 -14.41
CA ILE A 847 -1.50 -5.36 -13.88
C ILE A 847 -0.46 -5.34 -12.77
N ARG A 848 0.27 -4.23 -12.68
CA ARG A 848 1.33 -3.98 -11.69
C ARG A 848 1.20 -2.54 -11.19
N VAL A 849 2.11 -2.11 -10.32
CA VAL A 849 2.24 -0.68 -9.99
C VAL A 849 2.64 0.09 -11.26
N ASN A 850 1.79 1.02 -11.70
CA ASN A 850 1.88 1.81 -12.95
C ASN A 850 1.58 1.08 -14.29
N ASP A 851 1.58 -0.25 -14.36
CA ASP A 851 1.13 -1.00 -15.54
C ASP A 851 -0.39 -1.24 -15.48
N TYR A 852 -1.12 -0.77 -16.51
CA TYR A 852 -2.59 -0.80 -16.54
C TYR A 852 -3.15 -1.73 -17.64
N PHE A 853 -4.13 -2.54 -17.26
CA PHE A 853 -4.94 -3.32 -18.20
C PHE A 853 -6.11 -2.47 -18.70
N THR A 854 -6.55 -2.69 -19.95
CA THR A 854 -7.66 -1.93 -20.54
C THR A 854 -8.72 -2.83 -21.15
N HIS A 855 -9.99 -2.51 -20.88
CA HIS A 855 -11.13 -3.16 -21.52
C HIS A 855 -12.35 -2.23 -21.53
N GLY A 856 -13.10 -2.16 -22.64
CA GLY A 856 -14.36 -1.41 -22.73
C GLY A 856 -14.26 0.11 -22.45
N GLY A 857 -13.07 0.71 -22.56
CA GLY A 857 -12.81 2.11 -22.17
C GLY A 857 -12.48 2.30 -20.69
N PHE A 858 -12.52 1.23 -19.89
CA PHE A 858 -12.03 1.20 -18.51
C PHE A 858 -10.54 0.85 -18.49
N ARG A 859 -9.85 1.41 -17.50
CA ARG A 859 -8.47 1.11 -17.13
C ARG A 859 -8.46 0.49 -15.72
N PHE A 860 -7.69 -0.56 -15.56
CA PHE A 860 -7.51 -1.31 -14.32
C PHE A 860 -6.04 -1.21 -13.91
N PHE A 861 -5.76 -0.90 -12.65
CA PHE A 861 -4.40 -0.85 -12.09
C PHE A 861 -4.43 -1.30 -10.64
N GLN A 862 -3.27 -1.73 -10.12
CA GLN A 862 -3.17 -2.18 -8.73
C GLN A 862 -3.19 -0.97 -7.78
N THR A 863 -4.07 -0.99 -6.77
CA THR A 863 -4.20 0.11 -5.78
C THR A 863 -3.79 -0.32 -4.38
N ASN A 864 -4.19 -1.53 -3.93
CA ASN A 864 -3.82 -2.06 -2.62
C ASN A 864 -3.88 -3.60 -2.61
N ALA A 865 -3.31 -4.18 -1.54
CA ALA A 865 -3.48 -5.56 -1.12
C ALA A 865 -3.73 -5.57 0.41
N ILE A 866 -4.05 -6.73 0.98
CA ILE A 866 -4.18 -6.96 2.42
C ILE A 866 -3.22 -8.10 2.77
N PRO A 867 -2.11 -7.85 3.51
CA PRO A 867 -1.10 -8.86 3.81
C PRO A 867 -1.65 -10.17 4.38
N GLU A 868 -2.66 -10.08 5.23
CA GLU A 868 -3.34 -11.19 5.92
C GLU A 868 -4.28 -11.99 5.01
N ILE A 869 -4.61 -11.47 3.83
CA ILE A 869 -5.47 -12.13 2.85
C ILE A 869 -4.68 -12.20 1.54
N PRO A 870 -3.74 -13.17 1.40
CA PRO A 870 -2.87 -13.28 0.22
C PRO A 870 -3.63 -13.60 -1.08
N THR A 871 -4.94 -13.85 -1.02
CA THR A 871 -5.80 -14.00 -2.21
C THR A 871 -6.51 -12.72 -2.63
N TYR A 872 -6.45 -11.64 -1.83
CA TYR A 872 -7.18 -10.38 -2.05
C TYR A 872 -6.34 -9.37 -2.84
N SER A 873 -7.00 -8.74 -3.82
CA SER A 873 -6.41 -7.71 -4.65
C SER A 873 -7.40 -6.56 -4.88
N GLY A 874 -6.99 -5.33 -4.52
CA GLY A 874 -7.80 -4.14 -4.70
C GLY A 874 -7.39 -3.34 -5.94
N ILE A 875 -8.29 -3.31 -6.92
CA ILE A 875 -8.04 -2.82 -8.27
C ILE A 875 -8.65 -1.44 -8.46
N GLY A 876 -7.83 -0.44 -8.76
CA GLY A 876 -8.28 0.88 -9.20
C GLY A 876 -8.96 0.78 -10.56
N VAL A 877 -10.20 1.24 -10.65
CA VAL A 877 -11.02 1.26 -11.88
C VAL A 877 -11.19 2.70 -12.33
N VAL A 878 -10.84 3.01 -13.58
CA VAL A 878 -11.05 4.33 -14.19
C VAL A 878 -11.59 4.21 -15.61
N TYR A 879 -12.84 4.63 -15.81
CA TYR A 879 -13.40 4.94 -17.11
C TYR A 879 -13.18 6.43 -17.40
N ASP A 880 -12.43 6.79 -18.44
CA ASP A 880 -12.24 8.19 -18.87
C ASP A 880 -12.17 8.26 -20.41
N PRO A 881 -13.28 8.55 -21.10
CA PRO A 881 -13.30 8.70 -22.56
C PRO A 881 -12.71 10.03 -23.06
N GLY A 882 -12.33 10.94 -22.15
CA GLY A 882 -11.68 12.22 -22.47
C GLY A 882 -10.16 12.14 -22.55
N ILE A 883 -9.53 11.12 -21.95
CA ILE A 883 -8.06 11.00 -21.88
C ILE A 883 -7.41 10.85 -23.26
N GLU A 884 -8.00 10.08 -24.17
CA GLU A 884 -7.47 9.90 -25.53
C GLU A 884 -7.40 11.23 -26.32
N PRO A 885 -8.48 12.04 -26.40
CA PRO A 885 -8.40 13.39 -26.94
C PRO A 885 -7.40 14.31 -26.20
N VAL A 886 -7.25 14.20 -24.88
CA VAL A 886 -6.23 14.98 -24.13
C VAL A 886 -4.83 14.63 -24.60
N LEU A 887 -4.47 13.34 -24.66
CA LEU A 887 -3.17 12.87 -25.11
C LEU A 887 -2.91 13.23 -26.58
N PHE A 888 -3.90 13.03 -27.46
CA PHE A 888 -3.80 13.44 -28.86
C PHE A 888 -3.59 14.96 -29.01
N GLY A 889 -4.31 15.75 -28.22
CA GLY A 889 -4.13 17.21 -28.14
C GLY A 889 -2.72 17.60 -27.71
N MET A 890 -2.18 16.95 -26.69
CA MET A 890 -0.80 17.13 -26.21
C MET A 890 0.24 16.81 -27.30
N TYR A 891 0.18 15.63 -27.93
CA TYR A 891 1.08 15.27 -29.03
C TYR A 891 0.96 16.25 -30.22
N THR A 892 -0.26 16.72 -30.50
CA THR A 892 -0.50 17.75 -31.52
C THR A 892 0.16 19.08 -31.16
N ILE A 893 0.13 19.51 -29.89
CA ILE A 893 0.85 20.71 -29.41
C ILE A 893 2.36 20.55 -29.59
N ILE A 894 2.92 19.39 -29.23
CA ILE A 894 4.36 19.10 -29.36
C ILE A 894 4.77 19.19 -30.85
N LEU A 895 4.05 18.50 -31.74
CA LEU A 895 4.29 18.52 -33.19
C LEU A 895 4.18 19.94 -33.76
N GLY A 896 3.13 20.69 -33.38
CA GLY A 896 2.95 22.07 -33.81
C GLY A 896 4.08 23.00 -33.36
N THR A 897 4.61 22.77 -32.15
CA THR A 897 5.75 23.51 -31.58
C THR A 897 7.03 23.21 -32.35
N VAL A 898 7.32 21.94 -32.64
CA VAL A 898 8.46 21.53 -33.50
C VAL A 898 8.36 22.18 -34.88
N ILE A 899 7.17 22.20 -35.50
CA ILE A 899 6.96 22.87 -36.80
C ILE A 899 7.19 24.38 -36.69
N ALA A 900 6.66 25.04 -35.65
CA ALA A 900 6.71 26.49 -35.48
C ALA A 900 8.13 27.02 -35.18
N TYR A 901 8.89 26.31 -34.35
CA TYR A 901 10.16 26.80 -33.79
C TYR A 901 11.41 26.09 -34.33
N ILE A 902 11.30 24.89 -34.91
CA ILE A 902 12.44 24.16 -35.48
C ILE A 902 12.34 24.11 -37.00
N VAL A 903 11.27 23.51 -37.54
CA VAL A 903 11.15 23.29 -39.01
C VAL A 903 11.02 24.61 -39.76
N ARG A 904 10.17 25.53 -39.29
CA ARG A 904 9.95 26.81 -39.95
C ARG A 904 11.23 27.65 -40.08
N PRO A 905 12.04 27.92 -39.03
CA PRO A 905 13.31 28.64 -39.18
C PRO A 905 14.30 27.97 -40.15
N ILE A 906 14.37 26.63 -40.17
CA ILE A 906 15.22 25.89 -41.13
C ILE A 906 14.73 26.11 -42.57
N VAL A 907 13.42 26.06 -42.82
CA VAL A 907 12.86 26.29 -44.16
C VAL A 907 12.98 27.76 -44.58
N GLN A 908 12.78 28.72 -43.67
CA GLN A 908 12.93 30.16 -43.96
C GLN A 908 14.39 30.51 -44.28
N SER A 909 15.35 30.11 -43.44
CA SER A 909 16.78 30.35 -43.69
C SER A 909 17.28 29.68 -44.99
N ARG A 910 16.81 28.48 -45.33
CA ARG A 910 17.11 27.84 -46.64
C ARG A 910 16.54 28.64 -47.81
N ARG A 911 15.34 29.23 -47.68
CA ARG A 911 14.74 30.10 -48.71
C ARG A 911 15.47 31.43 -48.85
N GLU A 912 15.94 32.02 -47.75
CA GLU A 912 16.72 33.26 -47.75
C GLU A 912 18.09 33.04 -48.39
N ARG A 913 18.80 31.96 -48.03
CA ARG A 913 20.07 31.58 -48.69
C ARG A 913 19.89 31.37 -50.21
N ARG A 914 18.80 30.72 -50.64
CA ARG A 914 18.43 30.54 -52.07
C ARG A 914 17.93 31.81 -52.79
N LYS A 915 17.78 32.93 -52.08
CA LYS A 915 17.48 34.25 -52.68
C LYS A 915 18.70 35.17 -52.69
N ALA A 916 19.71 34.85 -51.89
CA ALA A 916 20.97 35.59 -51.79
C ALA A 916 22.05 35.03 -52.72
N ALA A 917 21.95 33.75 -53.08
CA ALA A 917 22.60 33.11 -54.23
C ALA A 917 21.68 33.18 -55.45
#